data_AF-A0A351F0B6-F1
#
_entry.id   AF-A0A351F0B6-F1
#
_cell.length_a   1.000
_cell.length_b   1.000
_cell.length_c   1.000
_cell.angle_alpha   90.00
_cell.angle_beta   90.00
_cell.angle_gamma   90.00
#
_symmetry.space_group_name_H-M   'P 1'
#
loop_
_entity.id
_entity.type
_entity.pdbx_description
1 polymer ?
#
loop_
_entity_poly.entity_id
_entity_poly.type
_entity_poly.pdbx_seq_one_letter_code
_entity_poly.pdbx_strand_id
1 'polypeptide(L)'
;MKLIYTLLFFCFMISAQWISAQNRSINGYGNNVTNPEWGTPGDAMIWNTAIGFADGYSTPAGQNRKGTRELSNIIFAQDKLINEPMGFSDFNIAFGQFIDHEVTLVREIATEPFNINVPMADPWFDPNGTGTSIIPFLRSEYVEGSGTGPGNPRLFPNSVTAYIDASAIYGSDEYTANWLRSFTDGKLRTSRGNLLPFNTITGEYEAPFDPAAPVLEYRPNNFIGFVAGDTRLNQNLLLITMHTLWMREHNRQCDLVKAENPGWTDEQIYQKVRKIVGGMVQSLVFNEWLPSLGVHVTEYNGYKPEVRTQIFNVFSAAALRYGHTILNSNIARLNQFGHIIDEGNVKLKDSYFKPELILESEGIDVYVKGMCHQTHQALDAKVMDDLRNFLFGQPGSGGMDLAALNIQRGRDRGLPDFNTLRENFGLPKLTSFAQISNDPQTVQQLYVAYEGNINNIDAWVGLLAEKKNAGSLFGYTLNKIMQAQFEQLRDGDRFYYLNDEGLTQEEKDMITNTRLADLLNQNSDMPSVSGNMFYAVALADQIRTINGMDNNLDQYTWASTNSLLNHDMPMMYEDGMSSPAAPERRNEREISNIVFDQIGEMPNSYGLSSFVFAFGQLLDHDFALTHLSKNEPSNIPVPKFDPFFDPFGTGTKFIPSTRSEFVLGTGTSPENPRLFNNAITGYIDASFLYGSDFERTRWIRAYVDGKFRTSAGNLLPYNTIDGEYESPVDPNAPHMDRAIVPPDGKWFVAGESRANEQPILAAMHTLFVREHNRICDEYKIKHPEWVDEQLFQHARRMVIAYFSNIVYHEWLPILGVHLPAYTGYKPDVNPQVTNMFTAAAFRFGHTMVNPVIERIGADCEIHEKGHLNFKDVFFAPALIREVDGIEPFMIGCVNKPQQQSDAQVVSDLRNFLFGPPGAGGMDLVALNIMRGRERGIMDYNSTREYYGLPRMTSFGKVSDNFETNLKLCEAYQCDINNVDVFTGILAEKHLPGSIFGELMNAVLLKQFTALRDGDRFYFENDPAFTQEEIDIIRSTKMGHIVLRNTDIECIPTEDVFFYTPITSDEEVLVQHGQLNVFPNPSYGVSQVSVNYPYAENASLKVFNTLGQMVENLAVSLYEGDNNVRLDLQNLPDGFYTVILEGSELTNSVKILKK
;
A
#
# COMPACT_ATOMS: atom_id res chain seq x y z
N MET A 1 -9.21 47.78 43.98
CA MET A 1 -10.05 46.98 43.05
C MET A 1 -9.95 47.46 41.61
N LYS A 2 -10.36 48.69 41.23
CA LYS A 2 -10.25 49.17 39.83
C LYS A 2 -8.85 49.06 39.24
N LEU A 3 -7.80 49.42 39.98
CA LEU A 3 -6.40 49.32 39.51
C LEU A 3 -5.94 47.86 39.26
N ILE A 4 -6.46 46.89 40.03
CA ILE A 4 -6.13 45.45 39.88
C ILE A 4 -6.85 44.88 38.66
N TYR A 5 -8.11 45.28 38.41
CA TYR A 5 -8.81 44.91 37.18
C TYR A 5 -8.19 45.54 35.93
N THR A 6 -7.71 46.79 36.00
CA THR A 6 -7.01 47.43 34.88
C THR A 6 -5.65 46.78 34.62
N LEU A 7 -4.89 46.41 35.65
CA LEU A 7 -3.62 45.68 35.50
C LEU A 7 -3.82 44.24 34.99
N LEU A 8 -4.83 43.52 35.49
CA LEU A 8 -5.16 42.19 34.98
C LEU A 8 -5.61 42.26 33.52
N PHE A 9 -6.43 43.26 33.14
CA PHE A 9 -6.84 43.48 31.76
C PHE A 9 -5.66 43.87 30.84
N PHE A 10 -4.71 44.67 31.34
CA PHE A 10 -3.49 45.01 30.61
C PHE A 10 -2.52 43.83 30.49
N CYS A 11 -2.32 43.03 31.55
CA CYS A 11 -1.53 41.81 31.50
C CYS A 11 -2.16 40.76 30.58
N PHE A 12 -3.49 40.64 30.56
CA PHE A 12 -4.21 39.75 29.64
C PHE A 12 -4.10 40.24 28.18
N MET A 13 -4.15 41.56 27.94
CA MET A 13 -3.91 42.11 26.60
C MET A 13 -2.46 41.95 26.15
N ILE A 14 -1.48 42.10 27.05
CA ILE A 14 -0.07 41.88 26.73
C ILE A 14 0.20 40.38 26.48
N SER A 15 -0.37 39.46 27.27
CA SER A 15 -0.24 38.01 27.02
C SER A 15 -0.97 37.57 25.75
N ALA A 16 -2.15 38.14 25.45
CA ALA A 16 -2.87 37.88 24.21
C ALA A 16 -2.14 38.45 22.99
N GLN A 17 -1.48 39.60 23.10
CA GLN A 17 -0.60 40.15 22.06
C GLN A 17 0.69 39.34 21.87
N TRP A 18 1.23 38.73 22.92
CA TRP A 18 2.39 37.85 22.83
C TRP A 18 2.06 36.50 22.19
N ILE A 19 0.88 35.91 22.46
CA ILE A 19 0.42 34.67 21.81
C ILE A 19 0.00 34.94 20.36
N SER A 20 -0.60 36.11 20.07
CA SER A 20 -0.92 36.59 18.71
C SER A 20 0.33 36.87 17.86
N ALA A 21 1.50 37.10 18.45
CA ALA A 21 2.73 37.38 17.70
C ALA A 21 3.39 36.11 17.11
N GLN A 22 3.05 34.92 17.63
CA GLN A 22 3.68 33.66 17.26
C GLN A 22 2.95 32.90 16.14
N ASN A 23 1.64 33.06 15.96
CA ASN A 23 0.89 32.38 14.90
C ASN A 23 0.56 33.33 13.75
N ARG A 24 0.57 32.82 12.52
CA ARG A 24 0.13 33.57 11.34
C ARG A 24 -1.38 33.83 11.43
N SER A 25 -1.85 35.04 11.13
CA SER A 25 -3.29 35.29 11.01
C SER A 25 -3.89 34.55 9.79
N ILE A 26 -5.21 34.38 9.76
CA ILE A 26 -5.88 33.74 8.61
C ILE A 26 -5.77 34.60 7.34
N ASN A 27 -5.81 35.92 7.48
CA ASN A 27 -5.75 36.87 6.37
C ASN A 27 -4.33 37.37 6.05
N GLY A 28 -3.28 36.80 6.63
CA GLY A 28 -1.88 37.21 6.42
C GLY A 28 -1.45 38.53 7.07
N TYR A 29 -2.34 39.28 7.71
CA TYR A 29 -2.02 40.54 8.39
C TYR A 29 -0.91 40.38 9.43
N GLY A 30 0.04 41.32 9.44
CA GLY A 30 1.14 41.34 10.41
C GLY A 30 2.24 40.33 10.13
N ASN A 31 2.27 39.71 8.94
CA ASN A 31 3.42 38.93 8.49
C ASN A 31 4.67 39.83 8.41
N ASN A 32 4.59 40.95 7.69
CA ASN A 32 5.62 41.99 7.72
C ASN A 32 5.40 42.95 8.90
N VAL A 33 6.41 43.10 9.77
CA VAL A 33 6.29 43.92 10.99
C VAL A 33 6.15 45.41 10.69
N THR A 34 6.81 45.88 9.63
CA THR A 34 6.80 47.32 9.25
C THR A 34 5.65 47.69 8.34
N ASN A 35 5.16 46.75 7.53
CA ASN A 35 4.08 46.94 6.57
C ASN A 35 3.03 45.82 6.75
N PRO A 36 2.23 45.87 7.82
CA PRO A 36 1.40 44.73 8.23
C PRO A 36 0.29 44.36 7.25
N GLU A 37 -0.04 45.22 6.28
CA GLU A 37 -1.04 44.94 5.24
C GLU A 37 -0.46 44.27 3.99
N TRP A 38 0.87 44.18 3.86
CA TRP A 38 1.49 43.54 2.69
C TRP A 38 1.02 42.10 2.54
N GLY A 39 0.58 41.73 1.32
CA GLY A 39 0.16 40.37 1.01
C GLY A 39 -1.17 39.94 1.62
N THR A 40 -1.92 40.85 2.25
CA THR A 40 -3.27 40.58 2.75
C THR A 40 -4.31 40.60 1.62
N PRO A 41 -5.47 39.93 1.77
CA PRO A 41 -6.57 40.06 0.83
C PRO A 41 -6.98 41.53 0.62
N GLY A 42 -7.04 41.96 -0.62
CA GLY A 42 -7.30 43.32 -1.06
C GLY A 42 -6.03 44.11 -1.44
N ASP A 43 -4.85 43.66 -1.02
CA ASP A 43 -3.59 44.33 -1.35
C ASP A 43 -3.29 44.29 -2.86
N ALA A 44 -2.66 45.36 -3.34
CA ALA A 44 -2.43 45.56 -4.76
C ALA A 44 -1.29 44.68 -5.28
N MET A 45 -1.53 44.01 -6.40
CA MET A 45 -0.48 43.31 -7.14
C MET A 45 0.61 44.27 -7.64
N ILE A 46 1.83 43.77 -7.72
CA ILE A 46 3.01 44.55 -8.12
C ILE A 46 3.10 44.63 -9.64
N TRP A 47 3.32 45.85 -10.13
CA TRP A 47 3.78 46.11 -11.49
C TRP A 47 5.30 46.04 -11.56
N ASN A 48 5.82 44.87 -11.93
CA ASN A 48 7.26 44.62 -12.12
C ASN A 48 7.69 44.66 -13.59
N THR A 49 6.82 45.14 -14.47
CA THR A 49 7.02 45.23 -15.92
C THR A 49 6.60 46.59 -16.44
N ALA A 50 6.91 46.88 -17.70
CA ALA A 50 6.38 48.07 -18.37
C ALA A 50 4.85 48.01 -18.49
N ILE A 51 4.18 49.16 -18.34
CA ILE A 51 2.72 49.27 -18.44
C ILE A 51 2.30 49.16 -19.91
N GLY A 52 1.49 48.15 -20.23
CA GLY A 52 1.06 47.81 -21.58
C GLY A 52 -0.32 48.36 -22.00
N PHE A 53 -0.99 49.18 -21.17
CA PHE A 53 -2.26 49.81 -21.54
C PHE A 53 -2.13 50.71 -22.77
N ALA A 54 -3.18 50.80 -23.59
CA ALA A 54 -3.18 51.59 -24.83
C ALA A 54 -3.02 53.10 -24.58
N ASP A 55 -3.56 53.60 -23.47
CA ASP A 55 -3.42 54.98 -22.99
C ASP A 55 -2.29 55.14 -21.95
N GLY A 56 -1.57 54.06 -21.65
CA GLY A 56 -0.52 54.00 -20.64
C GLY A 56 -1.01 53.89 -19.20
N TYR A 57 -2.31 53.72 -18.93
CA TYR A 57 -2.79 53.61 -17.54
C TYR A 57 -4.05 52.77 -17.30
N SER A 58 -5.01 52.65 -18.21
CA SER A 58 -6.24 51.89 -17.93
C SER A 58 -6.96 51.31 -19.15
N THR A 59 -6.80 51.88 -20.35
CA THR A 59 -7.50 51.38 -21.54
C THR A 59 -6.86 50.08 -22.03
N PRO A 60 -7.60 48.96 -22.13
CA PRO A 60 -7.04 47.67 -22.56
C PRO A 60 -6.26 47.76 -23.88
N ALA A 61 -5.17 46.99 -23.96
CA ALA A 61 -4.31 46.95 -25.13
C ALA A 61 -4.96 46.18 -26.31
N GLY A 62 -4.33 46.25 -27.49
CA GLY A 62 -4.62 45.33 -28.59
C GLY A 62 -5.75 45.73 -29.55
N GLN A 63 -6.27 46.97 -29.47
CA GLN A 63 -7.28 47.49 -30.43
C GLN A 63 -6.81 47.46 -31.91
N ASN A 64 -5.49 47.51 -32.13
CA ASN A 64 -4.87 47.41 -33.45
C ASN A 64 -4.25 46.02 -33.73
N ARG A 65 -4.62 45.00 -32.95
CA ARG A 65 -4.15 43.61 -33.10
C ARG A 65 -5.34 42.71 -33.47
N LYS A 66 -5.07 41.50 -33.96
CA LYS A 66 -6.11 40.48 -34.18
C LYS A 66 -6.91 40.20 -32.90
N GLY A 67 -8.18 39.83 -33.11
CA GLY A 67 -9.07 39.40 -32.03
C GLY A 67 -8.55 38.14 -31.33
N THR A 68 -8.79 38.01 -30.04
CA THR A 68 -8.19 36.93 -29.23
C THR A 68 -8.71 35.54 -29.59
N ARG A 69 -9.97 35.42 -30.03
CA ARG A 69 -10.51 34.16 -30.60
C ARG A 69 -9.84 33.80 -31.93
N GLU A 70 -9.55 34.79 -32.78
CA GLU A 70 -8.81 34.56 -34.03
C GLU A 70 -7.38 34.05 -33.72
N LEU A 71 -6.70 34.65 -32.73
CA LEU A 71 -5.40 34.17 -32.26
C LEU A 71 -5.46 32.74 -31.70
N SER A 72 -6.48 32.44 -30.91
CA SER A 72 -6.76 31.09 -30.39
C SER A 72 -6.89 30.07 -31.53
N ASN A 73 -7.69 30.39 -32.56
CA ASN A 73 -7.88 29.52 -33.71
C ASN A 73 -6.59 29.29 -34.53
N ILE A 74 -5.75 30.31 -34.69
CA ILE A 74 -4.51 30.21 -35.47
C ILE A 74 -3.45 29.40 -34.73
N ILE A 75 -3.30 29.61 -33.42
CA ILE A 75 -2.15 29.13 -32.64
C ILE A 75 -2.50 27.86 -31.85
N PHE A 76 -3.60 27.90 -31.09
CA PHE A 76 -3.86 26.99 -29.97
C PHE A 76 -4.69 25.76 -30.31
N ALA A 77 -5.15 25.58 -31.55
CA ALA A 77 -5.89 24.38 -31.92
C ALA A 77 -5.03 23.12 -31.75
N GLN A 78 -5.56 22.13 -31.03
CA GLN A 78 -4.97 20.82 -30.79
C GLN A 78 -5.97 19.73 -31.14
N ASP A 79 -5.64 18.90 -32.14
CA ASP A 79 -6.50 17.81 -32.62
C ASP A 79 -6.08 16.43 -32.10
N LYS A 80 -4.93 16.33 -31.44
CA LYS A 80 -4.32 15.08 -30.95
C LYS A 80 -3.64 15.29 -29.61
N LEU A 81 -3.49 14.21 -28.84
CA LEU A 81 -2.69 14.22 -27.62
C LEU A 81 -1.20 14.35 -27.98
N ILE A 82 -0.51 15.22 -27.25
CA ILE A 82 0.92 15.47 -27.34
C ILE A 82 1.45 15.33 -25.91
N ASN A 83 1.87 14.13 -25.51
CA ASN A 83 2.36 13.91 -24.15
C ASN A 83 3.71 14.59 -23.93
N GLU A 84 3.96 15.10 -22.72
CA GLU A 84 5.22 15.73 -22.37
C GLU A 84 6.37 14.69 -22.36
N PRO A 85 7.42 14.87 -23.18
CA PRO A 85 8.52 13.91 -23.29
C PRO A 85 9.29 13.62 -22.01
N MET A 86 9.27 14.52 -21.03
CA MET A 86 9.90 14.32 -19.72
C MET A 86 9.11 13.38 -18.80
N GLY A 87 7.92 12.92 -19.21
CA GLY A 87 7.14 11.94 -18.44
C GLY A 87 6.51 12.53 -17.17
N PHE A 88 6.21 13.83 -17.14
CA PHE A 88 5.57 14.46 -15.98
C PHE A 88 4.12 13.98 -15.79
N SER A 89 3.73 13.79 -14.55
CA SER A 89 2.39 13.31 -14.17
C SER A 89 1.35 14.43 -14.08
N ASP A 90 0.07 14.06 -14.07
CA ASP A 90 -1.04 15.00 -13.89
C ASP A 90 -1.04 15.67 -12.49
N PHE A 91 -0.21 15.25 -11.53
CA PHE A 91 0.01 16.02 -10.30
C PHE A 91 0.61 17.40 -10.56
N ASN A 92 1.38 17.60 -11.63
CA ASN A 92 1.84 18.95 -11.99
C ASN A 92 0.69 19.88 -12.33
N ILE A 93 -0.39 19.34 -12.89
CA ILE A 93 -1.61 20.10 -13.20
C ILE A 93 -2.31 20.43 -11.88
N ALA A 94 -2.66 19.41 -11.10
CA ALA A 94 -3.50 19.57 -9.93
C ALA A 94 -2.81 20.37 -8.82
N PHE A 95 -1.54 20.07 -8.53
CA PHE A 95 -0.75 20.80 -7.55
C PHE A 95 -0.43 22.22 -8.04
N GLY A 96 -0.06 22.40 -9.31
CA GLY A 96 0.19 23.74 -9.86
C GLY A 96 -1.04 24.65 -9.81
N GLN A 97 -2.22 24.10 -10.10
CA GLN A 97 -3.49 24.82 -9.95
C GLN A 97 -3.80 25.11 -8.48
N PHE A 98 -3.60 24.16 -7.58
CA PHE A 98 -3.77 24.36 -6.14
C PHE A 98 -2.88 25.52 -5.63
N ILE A 99 -1.62 25.61 -6.09
CA ILE A 99 -0.71 26.70 -5.73
C ILE A 99 -1.10 28.04 -6.38
N ASP A 100 -1.65 28.06 -7.59
CA ASP A 100 -2.28 29.28 -8.14
C ASP A 100 -3.40 29.78 -7.23
N HIS A 101 -4.24 28.85 -6.77
CA HIS A 101 -5.38 29.19 -5.92
C HIS A 101 -4.97 29.62 -4.52
N GLU A 102 -3.85 29.10 -4.01
CA GLU A 102 -3.22 29.48 -2.75
C GLU A 102 -2.77 30.93 -2.73
N VAL A 103 -2.19 31.44 -3.83
CA VAL A 103 -1.49 32.74 -3.79
C VAL A 103 -2.19 33.85 -4.58
N THR A 104 -3.15 33.52 -5.46
CA THR A 104 -3.77 34.53 -6.34
C THR A 104 -5.25 34.30 -6.66
N LEU A 105 -6.01 35.40 -6.61
CA LEU A 105 -7.38 35.51 -7.12
C LEU A 105 -7.69 36.97 -7.46
N VAL A 106 -8.01 37.26 -8.72
CA VAL A 106 -8.51 38.59 -9.12
C VAL A 106 -9.89 38.44 -9.73
N ARG A 107 -10.87 39.04 -9.08
CA ARG A 107 -12.28 38.99 -9.48
C ARG A 107 -12.57 39.88 -10.69
N GLU A 108 -13.76 39.75 -11.23
CA GLU A 108 -14.25 40.50 -12.39
C GLU A 108 -15.23 41.60 -11.97
N ILE A 109 -15.18 42.76 -12.64
CA ILE A 109 -16.11 43.86 -12.40
C ILE A 109 -17.28 43.80 -13.38
N ALA A 110 -18.50 43.59 -12.85
CA ALA A 110 -19.71 43.39 -13.65
C ALA A 110 -20.09 44.59 -14.54
N THR A 111 -19.61 45.80 -14.22
CA THR A 111 -19.96 47.03 -14.94
C THR A 111 -19.07 47.35 -16.14
N GLU A 112 -17.99 46.59 -16.38
CA GLU A 112 -17.06 46.83 -17.49
C GLU A 112 -16.95 45.60 -18.40
N PRO A 113 -17.90 45.40 -19.34
CA PRO A 113 -17.78 44.35 -20.35
C PRO A 113 -16.64 44.66 -21.32
N PHE A 114 -15.82 43.66 -21.61
CA PHE A 114 -14.75 43.69 -22.60
C PHE A 114 -14.75 42.41 -23.44
N ASN A 115 -15.94 42.13 -24.00
CA ASN A 115 -16.27 40.92 -24.74
C ASN A 115 -15.29 40.62 -25.87
N ILE A 116 -15.12 39.33 -26.15
CA ILE A 116 -14.29 38.83 -27.24
C ILE A 116 -15.17 38.66 -28.47
N ASN A 117 -14.87 39.39 -29.55
CA ASN A 117 -15.57 39.24 -30.81
C ASN A 117 -15.22 37.90 -31.46
N VAL A 118 -16.23 37.15 -31.89
CA VAL A 118 -16.06 35.89 -32.60
C VAL A 118 -15.91 36.18 -34.10
N PRO A 119 -14.90 35.60 -34.79
CA PRO A 119 -14.78 35.73 -36.24
C PRO A 119 -16.03 35.21 -36.96
N MET A 120 -16.42 35.89 -38.04
CA MET A 120 -17.55 35.45 -38.87
C MET A 120 -17.30 34.02 -39.37
N ALA A 121 -18.30 33.16 -39.23
CA ALA A 121 -18.24 31.75 -39.59
C ALA A 121 -17.22 30.92 -38.76
N ASP A 122 -16.93 31.34 -37.53
CA ASP A 122 -16.21 30.49 -36.56
C ASP A 122 -16.99 29.17 -36.38
N PRO A 123 -16.34 28.01 -36.57
CA PRO A 123 -17.04 26.73 -36.63
C PRO A 123 -17.71 26.33 -35.30
N TRP A 124 -17.31 26.95 -34.18
CA TRP A 124 -17.80 26.62 -32.85
C TRP A 124 -18.78 27.67 -32.33
N PHE A 125 -18.42 28.95 -32.40
CA PHE A 125 -19.17 30.02 -31.75
C PHE A 125 -20.04 30.86 -32.70
N ASP A 126 -19.83 30.77 -34.03
CA ASP A 126 -20.68 31.41 -35.05
C ASP A 126 -20.86 30.51 -36.29
N PRO A 127 -21.35 29.27 -36.14
CA PRO A 127 -21.39 28.32 -37.26
C PRO A 127 -22.30 28.76 -38.40
N ASN A 128 -23.24 29.68 -38.13
CA ASN A 128 -24.16 30.24 -39.13
C ASN A 128 -23.60 31.48 -39.85
N GLY A 129 -22.39 31.93 -39.49
CA GLY A 129 -21.73 33.07 -40.14
C GLY A 129 -22.47 34.40 -39.96
N THR A 130 -23.04 34.64 -38.78
CA THR A 130 -23.78 35.87 -38.49
C THR A 130 -22.85 37.09 -38.38
N GLY A 131 -21.59 36.88 -37.97
CA GLY A 131 -20.62 37.94 -37.70
C GLY A 131 -20.95 38.78 -36.46
N THR A 132 -21.92 38.35 -35.63
CA THR A 132 -22.39 39.09 -34.44
C THR A 132 -22.18 38.37 -33.12
N SER A 133 -21.73 37.11 -33.16
CA SER A 133 -21.44 36.33 -31.96
C SER A 133 -20.30 36.93 -31.14
N ILE A 134 -20.39 36.77 -29.83
CA ILE A 134 -19.34 37.16 -28.87
C ILE A 134 -19.12 36.04 -27.85
N ILE A 135 -17.92 36.00 -27.27
CA ILE A 135 -17.66 35.29 -26.01
C ILE A 135 -17.67 36.36 -24.90
N PRO A 136 -18.58 36.25 -23.90
CA PRO A 136 -18.65 37.21 -22.80
C PRO A 136 -17.32 37.28 -22.03
N PHE A 137 -16.89 38.50 -21.70
CA PHE A 137 -15.71 38.73 -20.87
C PHE A 137 -15.90 40.01 -20.07
N LEU A 138 -15.61 39.97 -18.78
CA LEU A 138 -15.63 41.11 -17.88
C LEU A 138 -14.19 41.50 -17.51
N ARG A 139 -13.93 42.82 -17.45
CA ARG A 139 -12.64 43.32 -17.00
C ARG A 139 -12.37 42.94 -15.55
N SER A 140 -11.11 42.85 -15.18
CA SER A 140 -10.71 42.60 -13.80
C SER A 140 -11.10 43.78 -12.89
N GLU A 141 -11.52 43.44 -11.66
CA GLU A 141 -11.66 44.43 -10.59
C GLU A 141 -10.34 45.16 -10.35
N TYR A 142 -10.43 46.40 -9.91
CA TYR A 142 -9.28 47.26 -9.71
C TYR A 142 -9.33 47.92 -8.34
N VAL A 143 -8.15 48.33 -7.85
CA VAL A 143 -8.03 49.05 -6.58
C VAL A 143 -8.66 50.43 -6.76
N GLU A 144 -9.59 50.77 -5.87
CA GLU A 144 -10.30 52.05 -5.91
C GLU A 144 -9.30 53.23 -5.94
N GLY A 145 -9.55 54.21 -6.81
CA GLY A 145 -8.67 55.36 -6.99
C GLY A 145 -7.44 55.11 -7.86
N SER A 146 -7.21 53.89 -8.36
CA SER A 146 -6.20 53.59 -9.40
C SER A 146 -6.74 53.81 -10.82
N GLY A 147 -5.87 53.80 -11.83
CA GLY A 147 -6.27 53.94 -13.24
C GLY A 147 -6.70 55.35 -13.65
N THR A 148 -6.20 56.38 -12.97
CA THR A 148 -6.59 57.79 -13.21
C THR A 148 -5.64 58.54 -14.16
N GLY A 149 -4.51 57.95 -14.51
CA GLY A 149 -3.54 58.52 -15.47
C GLY A 149 -2.19 57.78 -15.48
N PRO A 150 -1.23 58.13 -16.36
CA PRO A 150 0.03 57.39 -16.51
C PRO A 150 0.91 57.27 -15.25
N GLY A 151 0.78 58.21 -14.30
CA GLY A 151 1.48 58.13 -13.00
C GLY A 151 0.74 57.31 -11.93
N ASN A 152 -0.48 56.85 -12.23
CA ASN A 152 -1.34 56.05 -11.37
C ASN A 152 -2.14 55.05 -12.24
N PRO A 153 -1.47 54.03 -12.82
CA PRO A 153 -2.13 53.03 -13.65
C PRO A 153 -3.14 52.22 -12.85
N ARG A 154 -4.01 51.49 -13.55
CA ARG A 154 -4.96 50.57 -12.94
C ARG A 154 -4.19 49.48 -12.19
N LEU A 155 -4.48 49.33 -10.90
CA LEU A 155 -3.93 48.31 -10.01
C LEU A 155 -4.98 47.24 -9.76
N PHE A 156 -4.55 46.00 -9.48
CA PHE A 156 -5.44 44.86 -9.30
C PHE A 156 -5.32 44.32 -7.87
N PRO A 157 -6.43 44.20 -7.11
CA PRO A 157 -6.40 43.63 -5.77
C PRO A 157 -6.29 42.10 -5.85
N ASN A 158 -5.51 41.48 -4.96
CA ASN A 158 -5.53 40.04 -4.75
C ASN A 158 -6.59 39.68 -3.70
N SER A 159 -7.55 38.80 -4.00
CA SER A 159 -8.65 38.47 -3.08
C SER A 159 -8.30 37.38 -2.05
N VAL A 160 -7.11 36.80 -2.14
CA VAL A 160 -6.57 35.82 -1.20
C VAL A 160 -5.24 36.32 -0.61
N THR A 161 -4.71 35.63 0.39
CA THR A 161 -3.36 35.92 0.88
C THR A 161 -2.33 35.73 -0.25
N ALA A 162 -1.25 36.52 -0.26
CA ALA A 162 -0.19 36.35 -1.26
C ALA A 162 0.81 35.24 -0.86
N TYR A 163 0.75 34.78 0.38
CA TYR A 163 1.73 33.84 0.94
C TYR A 163 1.40 32.40 0.55
N ILE A 164 2.40 31.52 0.61
CA ILE A 164 2.17 30.07 0.59
C ILE A 164 1.95 29.66 2.04
N ASP A 165 0.70 29.77 2.51
CA ASP A 165 0.33 29.61 3.92
C ASP A 165 -0.85 28.68 4.18
N ALA A 166 -1.13 27.83 3.20
CA ALA A 166 -2.24 26.89 3.16
C ALA A 166 -3.62 27.58 3.25
N SER A 167 -3.75 28.83 2.78
CA SER A 167 -5.04 29.51 2.69
C SER A 167 -6.04 28.80 1.77
N ALA A 168 -5.60 28.01 0.79
CA ALA A 168 -6.45 27.13 0.00
C ALA A 168 -7.11 26.02 0.83
N ILE A 169 -6.52 25.66 1.98
CA ILE A 169 -7.03 24.69 2.95
C ILE A 169 -7.86 25.41 4.01
N TYR A 170 -7.33 26.49 4.58
CA TYR A 170 -7.87 27.12 5.79
C TYR A 170 -8.72 28.37 5.55
N GLY A 171 -8.68 28.96 4.36
CA GLY A 171 -9.33 30.22 4.03
C GLY A 171 -8.41 31.42 4.15
N SER A 172 -8.80 32.52 3.50
CA SER A 172 -8.15 33.83 3.59
C SER A 172 -8.88 34.80 4.53
N ASP A 173 -9.95 34.34 5.18
CA ASP A 173 -10.75 35.11 6.13
C ASP A 173 -11.21 34.24 7.32
N GLU A 174 -11.36 34.88 8.48
CA GLU A 174 -11.73 34.20 9.73
C GLU A 174 -13.10 33.51 9.66
N TYR A 175 -14.03 33.99 8.84
CA TYR A 175 -15.36 33.38 8.73
C TYR A 175 -15.25 32.00 8.07
N THR A 176 -14.55 31.92 6.94
CA THR A 176 -14.28 30.67 6.23
C THR A 176 -13.50 29.70 7.10
N ALA A 177 -12.41 30.16 7.74
CA ALA A 177 -11.60 29.32 8.62
C ALA A 177 -12.40 28.72 9.79
N ASN A 178 -13.21 29.53 10.46
CA ASN A 178 -14.04 29.05 11.56
C ASN A 178 -15.14 28.10 11.09
N TRP A 179 -15.72 28.32 9.91
CA TRP A 179 -16.73 27.40 9.36
C TRP A 179 -16.14 26.03 9.02
N LEU A 180 -14.88 25.97 8.57
CA LEU A 180 -14.21 24.71 8.21
C LEU A 180 -13.79 23.86 9.41
N ARG A 181 -13.77 24.41 10.63
CA ARG A 181 -13.32 23.71 11.84
C ARG A 181 -14.42 22.88 12.50
N SER A 182 -14.04 21.72 13.02
CA SER A 182 -14.90 20.89 13.88
C SER A 182 -14.94 21.40 15.32
N PHE A 183 -13.92 22.18 15.72
CA PHE A 183 -13.65 22.61 17.10
C PHE A 183 -13.50 21.43 18.09
N THR A 184 -13.10 20.27 17.57
CA THR A 184 -12.77 19.07 18.36
C THR A 184 -11.41 18.55 17.93
N ASP A 185 -10.51 18.39 18.91
CA ASP A 185 -9.14 17.87 18.73
C ASP A 185 -8.31 18.56 17.63
N GLY A 186 -8.62 19.83 17.34
CA GLY A 186 -7.94 20.65 16.35
C GLY A 186 -8.39 20.41 14.90
N LYS A 187 -9.35 19.50 14.66
CA LYS A 187 -9.64 18.97 13.32
C LYS A 187 -10.48 19.90 12.43
N LEU A 188 -10.36 19.69 11.12
CA LEU A 188 -11.28 20.20 10.11
C LEU A 188 -12.53 19.30 10.01
N ARG A 189 -13.65 19.89 9.60
CA ARG A 189 -14.89 19.17 9.30
C ARG A 189 -14.69 18.24 8.12
N THR A 190 -15.41 17.13 8.14
CA THR A 190 -15.45 16.14 7.06
C THR A 190 -16.89 15.73 6.77
N SER A 191 -17.12 15.14 5.61
CA SER A 191 -18.33 14.38 5.30
C SER A 191 -18.04 12.88 5.31
N ARG A 192 -19.07 12.06 5.05
CA ARG A 192 -18.92 10.61 4.86
C ARG A 192 -17.80 10.27 3.88
N GLY A 193 -17.03 9.22 4.20
CA GLY A 193 -15.89 8.76 3.38
C GLY A 193 -14.58 9.54 3.63
N ASN A 194 -14.51 10.31 4.73
CA ASN A 194 -13.38 11.18 5.03
C ASN A 194 -13.10 12.15 3.86
N LEU A 195 -14.17 12.73 3.32
CA LEU A 195 -14.17 13.74 2.26
C LEU A 195 -14.35 15.14 2.85
N LEU A 196 -14.14 16.17 2.04
CA LEU A 196 -14.40 17.57 2.42
C LEU A 196 -15.88 17.76 2.79
N PRO A 197 -16.22 18.75 3.64
CA PRO A 197 -17.60 19.06 3.96
C PRO A 197 -18.31 19.69 2.75
N PHE A 198 -19.59 19.38 2.55
CA PHE A 198 -20.45 20.08 1.59
C PHE A 198 -21.01 21.39 2.18
N ASN A 199 -21.42 22.33 1.32
CA ASN A 199 -22.08 23.58 1.69
C ASN A 199 -23.55 23.39 2.15
N THR A 200 -23.77 22.39 3.00
CA THR A 200 -25.08 21.96 3.51
C THR A 200 -25.10 22.01 5.04
N ILE A 201 -26.29 22.00 5.63
CA ILE A 201 -26.48 22.22 7.08
C ILE A 201 -25.68 21.22 7.94
N THR A 202 -25.53 19.98 7.47
CA THR A 202 -24.79 18.94 8.18
C THR A 202 -23.39 18.70 7.62
N GLY A 203 -23.02 19.37 6.52
CA GLY A 203 -21.80 19.06 5.77
C GLY A 203 -21.90 17.81 4.87
N GLU A 204 -23.05 17.15 4.81
CA GLU A 204 -23.29 15.96 3.97
C GLU A 204 -24.02 16.32 2.68
N TYR A 205 -23.74 15.61 1.58
CA TYR A 205 -24.30 15.92 0.26
C TYR A 205 -25.83 15.95 0.21
N GLU A 206 -26.49 15.02 0.91
CA GLU A 206 -27.96 14.86 0.90
C GLU A 206 -28.69 15.89 1.80
N ALA A 207 -27.96 16.70 2.55
CA ALA A 207 -28.57 17.68 3.46
C ALA A 207 -28.97 18.97 2.71
N PRO A 208 -29.95 19.74 3.24
CA PRO A 208 -30.32 21.02 2.65
C PRO A 208 -29.13 22.00 2.63
N PHE A 209 -29.09 22.85 1.60
CA PHE A 209 -28.12 23.95 1.47
C PHE A 209 -28.06 24.80 2.76
N ASP A 210 -26.84 25.12 3.20
CA ASP A 210 -26.59 26.00 4.34
C ASP A 210 -26.37 27.45 3.87
N PRO A 211 -27.28 28.39 4.16
CA PRO A 211 -27.07 29.80 3.85
C PRO A 211 -25.86 30.43 4.57
N ALA A 212 -25.36 29.79 5.63
CA ALA A 212 -24.17 30.19 6.35
C ALA A 212 -22.89 29.49 5.83
N ALA A 213 -22.95 28.66 4.79
CA ALA A 213 -21.74 28.11 4.19
C ALA A 213 -20.92 29.20 3.46
N PRO A 214 -19.57 29.10 3.46
CA PRO A 214 -18.70 29.95 2.66
C PRO A 214 -19.08 29.99 1.18
N VAL A 215 -18.77 31.12 0.54
CA VAL A 215 -19.23 31.40 -0.81
C VAL A 215 -18.41 30.64 -1.85
N LEU A 216 -19.03 29.70 -2.57
CA LEU A 216 -18.43 29.09 -3.77
C LEU A 216 -18.58 29.98 -5.01
N GLU A 217 -17.62 29.92 -5.95
CA GLU A 217 -17.56 30.78 -7.14
C GLU A 217 -18.64 30.46 -8.19
N TYR A 218 -18.94 29.17 -8.43
CA TYR A 218 -19.98 28.77 -9.37
C TYR A 218 -21.38 28.83 -8.73
N ARG A 219 -22.28 29.64 -9.28
CA ARG A 219 -23.62 29.89 -8.68
C ARG A 219 -24.78 29.99 -9.68
N PRO A 220 -25.31 28.86 -10.16
CA PRO A 220 -26.75 28.69 -10.21
C PRO A 220 -27.31 28.64 -8.76
N ASN A 221 -28.58 28.98 -8.57
CA ASN A 221 -29.24 28.91 -7.26
C ASN A 221 -29.16 27.48 -6.69
N ASN A 222 -28.71 27.35 -5.44
CA ASN A 222 -28.64 26.10 -4.66
C ASN A 222 -27.67 25.02 -5.17
N PHE A 223 -26.55 25.38 -5.83
CA PHE A 223 -25.49 24.41 -6.12
C PHE A 223 -24.92 23.82 -4.82
N ILE A 224 -24.95 22.48 -4.72
CA ILE A 224 -24.34 21.74 -3.62
C ILE A 224 -22.94 21.31 -4.06
N GLY A 225 -21.92 21.70 -3.31
CA GLY A 225 -20.53 21.36 -3.59
C GLY A 225 -19.66 21.35 -2.35
N PHE A 226 -18.45 20.82 -2.49
CA PHE A 226 -17.47 20.76 -1.41
C PHE A 226 -17.03 22.17 -1.00
N VAL A 227 -16.61 22.32 0.25
CA VAL A 227 -16.11 23.57 0.82
C VAL A 227 -14.70 23.34 1.38
N ALA A 228 -13.79 24.21 1.00
CA ALA A 228 -12.44 24.32 1.55
C ALA A 228 -12.09 25.81 1.70
N GLY A 229 -10.81 26.11 1.95
CA GLY A 229 -10.34 27.49 2.09
C GLY A 229 -10.47 28.35 0.83
N ASP A 230 -10.33 27.74 -0.35
CA ASP A 230 -10.49 28.42 -1.64
C ASP A 230 -11.87 28.19 -2.28
N THR A 231 -12.44 29.23 -2.91
CA THR A 231 -13.81 29.20 -3.44
C THR A 231 -13.96 28.47 -4.78
N ARG A 232 -12.84 28.10 -5.42
CA ARG A 232 -12.79 27.50 -6.76
C ARG A 232 -12.56 26.00 -6.75
N LEU A 233 -12.45 25.34 -5.59
CA LEU A 233 -12.08 23.93 -5.50
C LEU A 233 -12.93 22.99 -6.37
N ASN A 234 -14.22 23.31 -6.57
CA ASN A 234 -15.16 22.49 -7.33
C ASN A 234 -15.00 22.64 -8.86
N GLN A 235 -14.03 23.41 -9.34
CA GLN A 235 -13.85 23.66 -10.76
C GLN A 235 -13.63 22.36 -11.54
N ASN A 236 -12.86 21.39 -11.02
CA ASN A 236 -12.67 20.07 -11.61
C ASN A 236 -12.35 19.01 -10.54
N LEU A 237 -12.40 17.74 -10.91
CA LEU A 237 -12.25 16.60 -9.98
C LEU A 237 -10.84 16.49 -9.39
N LEU A 238 -9.79 16.78 -10.18
CA LEU A 238 -8.40 16.69 -9.71
C LEU A 238 -8.12 17.71 -8.60
N LEU A 239 -8.70 18.90 -8.71
CA LEU A 239 -8.60 19.92 -7.68
C LEU A 239 -9.33 19.52 -6.40
N ILE A 240 -10.55 18.97 -6.48
CA ILE A 240 -11.27 18.42 -5.32
C ILE A 240 -10.43 17.34 -4.62
N THR A 241 -9.80 16.45 -5.39
CA THR A 241 -8.89 15.43 -4.87
C THR A 241 -7.72 16.04 -4.09
N MET A 242 -7.06 17.07 -4.63
CA MET A 242 -5.96 17.77 -3.93
C MET A 242 -6.40 18.41 -2.61
N HIS A 243 -7.54 19.11 -2.59
CA HIS A 243 -8.05 19.71 -1.35
C HIS A 243 -8.42 18.63 -0.31
N THR A 244 -8.95 17.49 -0.76
CA THR A 244 -9.32 16.39 0.13
C THR A 244 -8.09 15.75 0.77
N LEU A 245 -7.03 15.49 -0.02
CA LEU A 245 -5.76 14.98 0.48
C LEU A 245 -5.17 15.87 1.60
N TRP A 246 -5.18 17.18 1.39
CA TRP A 246 -4.66 18.13 2.36
C TRP A 246 -5.50 18.25 3.64
N MET A 247 -6.83 18.15 3.52
CA MET A 247 -7.70 18.06 4.69
C MET A 247 -7.41 16.78 5.49
N ARG A 248 -7.26 15.64 4.81
CA ARG A 248 -6.91 14.36 5.45
C ARG A 248 -5.58 14.47 6.20
N GLU A 249 -4.56 15.07 5.57
CA GLU A 249 -3.25 15.26 6.21
C GLU A 249 -3.33 16.16 7.45
N HIS A 250 -4.10 17.25 7.40
CA HIS A 250 -4.34 18.07 8.59
C HIS A 250 -4.95 17.24 9.74
N ASN A 251 -6.01 16.48 9.46
CA ASN A 251 -6.67 15.69 10.49
C ASN A 251 -5.78 14.57 11.05
N ARG A 252 -4.94 13.95 10.20
CA ARG A 252 -3.94 12.96 10.62
C ARG A 252 -2.88 13.57 11.52
N GLN A 253 -2.36 14.75 11.18
CA GLN A 253 -1.40 15.49 12.01
C GLN A 253 -2.00 15.94 13.35
N CYS A 254 -3.30 16.26 13.38
CA CYS A 254 -4.00 16.53 14.64
C CYS A 254 -3.97 15.32 15.57
N ASP A 255 -4.18 14.11 15.04
CA ASP A 255 -4.12 12.88 15.83
C ASP A 255 -2.71 12.62 16.39
N LEU A 256 -1.66 12.83 15.58
CA LEU A 256 -0.27 12.69 16.03
C LEU A 256 0.08 13.71 17.12
N VAL A 257 -0.19 14.99 16.88
CA VAL A 257 0.09 16.06 17.86
C VAL A 257 -0.71 15.86 19.15
N LYS A 258 -1.97 15.38 19.05
CA LYS A 258 -2.81 15.07 20.22
C LYS A 258 -2.25 13.89 21.02
N ALA A 259 -1.75 12.85 20.37
CA ALA A 259 -1.17 11.69 21.03
C ALA A 259 0.08 12.08 21.84
N GLU A 260 0.94 12.92 21.26
CA GLU A 260 2.13 13.46 21.94
C GLU A 260 1.78 14.49 23.03
N ASN A 261 0.66 15.20 22.86
CA ASN A 261 0.23 16.27 23.76
C ASN A 261 -1.23 16.09 24.25
N PRO A 262 -1.56 15.06 25.05
CA PRO A 262 -2.95 14.75 25.41
C PRO A 262 -3.68 15.89 26.13
N GLY A 263 -2.95 16.75 26.85
CA GLY A 263 -3.48 17.90 27.57
C GLY A 263 -3.72 19.17 26.75
N TRP A 264 -3.35 19.20 25.47
CA TRP A 264 -3.57 20.38 24.62
C TRP A 264 -5.04 20.57 24.26
N THR A 265 -5.43 21.84 24.14
CA THR A 265 -6.76 22.27 23.69
C THR A 265 -6.89 22.18 22.17
N ASP A 266 -8.15 22.16 21.67
CA ASP A 266 -8.47 22.23 20.23
C ASP A 266 -7.68 23.33 19.50
N GLU A 267 -7.68 24.55 20.05
CA GLU A 267 -7.01 25.70 19.43
C GLU A 267 -5.48 25.52 19.36
N GLN A 268 -4.87 24.95 20.40
CA GLN A 268 -3.43 24.72 20.41
C GLN A 268 -3.03 23.69 19.35
N ILE A 269 -3.80 22.62 19.21
CA ILE A 269 -3.56 21.58 18.20
C ILE A 269 -3.80 22.14 16.81
N TYR A 270 -4.94 22.82 16.57
CA TYR A 270 -5.27 23.42 15.28
C TYR A 270 -4.17 24.37 14.79
N GLN A 271 -3.71 25.30 15.64
CA GLN A 271 -2.68 26.26 15.23
C GLN A 271 -1.33 25.57 15.00
N LYS A 272 -0.97 24.59 15.83
CA LYS A 272 0.27 23.84 15.66
C LYS A 272 0.28 23.06 14.35
N VAL A 273 -0.79 22.33 14.06
CA VAL A 273 -0.93 21.53 12.84
C VAL A 273 -1.05 22.42 11.61
N ARG A 274 -1.75 23.56 11.70
CA ARG A 274 -1.80 24.55 10.61
C ARG A 274 -0.40 25.02 10.21
N LYS A 275 0.51 25.22 11.17
CA LYS A 275 1.92 25.53 10.88
C LYS A 275 2.66 24.39 10.20
N ILE A 276 2.49 23.17 10.70
CA ILE A 276 3.13 21.97 10.13
C ILE A 276 2.67 21.79 8.67
N VAL A 277 1.37 21.78 8.42
CA VAL A 277 0.79 21.63 7.08
C VAL A 277 1.18 22.80 6.16
N GLY A 278 1.14 24.04 6.65
CA GLY A 278 1.62 25.20 5.88
C GLY A 278 3.10 25.05 5.49
N GLY A 279 3.93 24.54 6.40
CA GLY A 279 5.32 24.22 6.12
C GLY A 279 5.49 23.07 5.13
N MET A 280 4.67 22.02 5.19
CA MET A 280 4.66 20.94 4.21
C MET A 280 4.32 21.46 2.80
N VAL A 281 3.30 22.31 2.66
CA VAL A 281 2.96 22.94 1.37
C VAL A 281 4.15 23.75 0.84
N GLN A 282 4.77 24.58 1.69
CA GLN A 282 5.98 25.33 1.31
C GLN A 282 7.14 24.41 0.90
N SER A 283 7.43 23.38 1.69
CA SER A 283 8.49 22.41 1.40
C SER A 283 8.27 21.73 0.04
N LEU A 284 7.05 21.24 -0.23
CA LEU A 284 6.72 20.63 -1.52
C LEU A 284 6.89 21.61 -2.68
N VAL A 285 6.48 22.88 -2.52
CA VAL A 285 6.69 23.91 -3.56
C VAL A 285 8.19 24.10 -3.86
N PHE A 286 9.00 24.34 -2.83
CA PHE A 286 10.40 24.77 -3.03
C PHE A 286 11.39 23.61 -3.23
N ASN A 287 11.12 22.44 -2.64
CA ASN A 287 12.04 21.30 -2.62
C ASN A 287 11.67 20.20 -3.61
N GLU A 288 10.42 20.15 -4.10
CA GLU A 288 9.97 19.06 -4.98
C GLU A 288 9.36 19.56 -6.31
N TRP A 289 8.36 20.44 -6.26
CA TRP A 289 7.62 20.91 -7.44
C TRP A 289 8.39 21.91 -8.32
N LEU A 290 8.90 23.02 -7.77
CA LEU A 290 9.69 23.95 -8.57
C LEU A 290 10.95 23.30 -9.18
N PRO A 291 11.71 22.48 -8.43
CA PRO A 291 12.83 21.73 -8.99
C PRO A 291 12.42 20.77 -10.11
N SER A 292 11.28 20.06 -9.99
CA SER A 292 10.82 19.15 -11.04
C SER A 292 10.57 19.88 -12.36
N LEU A 293 10.04 21.11 -12.30
CA LEU A 293 9.83 21.99 -13.45
C LEU A 293 11.13 22.62 -14.01
N GLY A 294 12.27 22.41 -13.34
CA GLY A 294 13.55 23.06 -13.65
C GLY A 294 13.58 24.55 -13.29
N VAL A 295 12.77 24.98 -12.32
CA VAL A 295 12.84 26.32 -11.73
C VAL A 295 13.76 26.27 -10.51
N HIS A 296 14.93 26.89 -10.64
CA HIS A 296 15.90 26.95 -9.56
C HIS A 296 15.83 28.31 -8.87
N VAL A 297 15.38 28.30 -7.62
CA VAL A 297 15.50 29.44 -6.71
C VAL A 297 16.85 29.41 -6.01
N THR A 298 17.37 30.59 -5.65
CA THR A 298 18.60 30.72 -4.85
C THR A 298 18.47 30.06 -3.48
N GLU A 299 19.59 29.70 -2.85
CA GLU A 299 19.60 29.15 -1.48
C GLU A 299 18.92 30.10 -0.48
N TYR A 300 18.15 29.54 0.45
CA TYR A 300 17.46 30.35 1.46
C TYR A 300 18.45 30.90 2.49
N ASN A 301 18.47 32.23 2.65
CA ASN A 301 19.40 32.93 3.54
C ASN A 301 18.67 33.70 4.66
N GLY A 302 17.49 33.23 5.05
CA GLY A 302 16.65 33.85 6.08
C GLY A 302 15.66 34.88 5.55
N TYR A 303 14.75 35.31 6.43
CA TYR A 303 13.69 36.28 6.16
C TYR A 303 14.25 37.69 5.91
N LYS A 304 13.72 38.36 4.88
CA LYS A 304 14.10 39.70 4.42
C LYS A 304 12.91 40.66 4.55
N PRO A 305 12.82 41.48 5.60
CA PRO A 305 11.66 42.34 5.85
C PRO A 305 11.45 43.46 4.83
N GLU A 306 12.45 43.77 4.01
CA GLU A 306 12.37 44.73 2.91
C GLU A 306 11.80 44.14 1.60
N VAL A 307 11.71 42.81 1.50
CA VAL A 307 11.15 42.12 0.34
C VAL A 307 9.63 42.16 0.39
N ARG A 308 9.03 42.50 -0.75
CA ARG A 308 7.58 42.54 -0.95
C ARG A 308 7.09 41.19 -1.44
N THR A 309 6.09 40.61 -0.77
CA THR A 309 5.52 39.30 -1.12
C THR A 309 4.30 39.36 -2.02
N GLN A 310 3.82 40.56 -2.37
CA GLN A 310 2.67 40.69 -3.26
C GLN A 310 2.95 40.05 -4.62
N ILE A 311 1.88 39.53 -5.23
CA ILE A 311 1.94 38.85 -6.51
C ILE A 311 2.22 39.85 -7.64
N PHE A 312 3.10 39.48 -8.56
CA PHE A 312 3.34 40.21 -9.79
C PHE A 312 2.11 40.11 -10.70
N ASN A 313 1.73 41.24 -11.29
CA ASN A 313 0.63 41.27 -12.24
C ASN A 313 0.88 40.32 -13.43
N VAL A 314 2.12 40.24 -13.95
CA VAL A 314 2.48 39.32 -15.03
C VAL A 314 2.49 37.85 -14.59
N PHE A 315 2.77 37.57 -13.32
CA PHE A 315 2.78 36.21 -12.79
C PHE A 315 1.36 35.62 -12.79
N SER A 316 0.40 36.32 -12.17
CA SER A 316 -1.01 35.88 -12.10
C SER A 316 -1.77 35.96 -13.43
N ALA A 317 -1.47 36.95 -14.27
CA ALA A 317 -2.19 37.17 -15.52
C ALA A 317 -1.61 36.40 -16.72
N ALA A 318 -0.39 35.85 -16.61
CA ALA A 318 0.24 35.10 -17.68
C ALA A 318 1.08 33.90 -17.20
N ALA A 319 2.12 34.11 -16.38
CA ALA A 319 3.11 33.06 -16.13
C ALA A 319 2.54 31.79 -15.47
N LEU A 320 1.77 31.93 -14.38
CA LEU A 320 1.22 30.79 -13.66
C LEU A 320 0.05 30.10 -14.41
N ARG A 321 -0.40 30.71 -15.53
CA ARG A 321 -1.40 30.15 -16.43
C ARG A 321 -0.82 29.16 -17.44
N TYR A 322 0.45 28.78 -17.30
CA TYR A 322 1.06 27.71 -18.11
C TYR A 322 0.28 26.40 -17.94
N GLY A 323 -0.31 26.16 -16.76
CA GLY A 323 -1.11 24.96 -16.46
C GLY A 323 -2.20 24.69 -17.50
N HIS A 324 -2.77 25.73 -18.10
CA HIS A 324 -3.85 25.62 -19.08
C HIS A 324 -3.49 24.90 -20.38
N THR A 325 -2.20 24.73 -20.70
CA THR A 325 -1.74 24.04 -21.91
C THR A 325 -1.40 22.57 -21.67
N ILE A 326 -1.17 22.18 -20.41
CA ILE A 326 -0.69 20.84 -20.07
C ILE A 326 -1.82 19.86 -19.67
N LEU A 327 -3.08 20.31 -19.68
CA LEU A 327 -4.23 19.48 -19.28
C LEU A 327 -4.58 18.41 -20.32
N ASN A 328 -4.90 17.22 -19.80
CA ASN A 328 -5.48 16.13 -20.57
C ASN A 328 -6.99 16.34 -20.84
N SER A 329 -7.47 15.84 -21.98
CA SER A 329 -8.92 15.79 -22.28
C SER A 329 -9.63 14.68 -21.50
N ASN A 330 -8.94 13.60 -21.16
CA ASN A 330 -9.45 12.56 -20.27
C ASN A 330 -8.83 12.72 -18.90
N ILE A 331 -9.66 12.71 -17.85
CA ILE A 331 -9.24 12.47 -16.48
C ILE A 331 -9.28 10.96 -16.26
N ALA A 332 -8.10 10.35 -16.08
CA ALA A 332 -8.01 8.93 -15.77
C ALA A 332 -8.65 8.63 -14.41
N ARG A 333 -9.49 7.61 -14.36
CA ARG A 333 -10.05 7.06 -13.11
C ARG A 333 -9.65 5.62 -13.01
N LEU A 334 -8.67 5.34 -12.16
CA LEU A 334 -8.14 3.99 -12.04
C LEU A 334 -8.72 3.33 -10.79
N ASN A 335 -9.29 2.13 -10.92
CA ASN A 335 -9.65 1.32 -9.77
C ASN A 335 -8.39 1.01 -8.94
N GLN A 336 -8.58 0.32 -7.83
CA GLN A 336 -7.43 -0.14 -7.03
C GLN A 336 -6.48 -1.06 -7.81
N PHE A 337 -6.87 -1.51 -9.02
CA PHE A 337 -6.15 -2.42 -9.90
C PHE A 337 -5.26 -1.70 -10.94
N GLY A 338 -5.33 -0.36 -11.02
CA GLY A 338 -4.65 0.41 -12.07
C GLY A 338 -5.33 0.37 -13.45
N HIS A 339 -6.54 -0.19 -13.59
CA HIS A 339 -7.36 -0.05 -14.82
C HIS A 339 -8.37 1.02 -14.66
N ILE A 340 -8.81 1.52 -15.81
CA ILE A 340 -9.97 2.36 -15.91
C ILE A 340 -11.15 1.64 -15.25
N ILE A 341 -11.81 2.30 -14.28
CA ILE A 341 -13.01 1.79 -13.61
C ILE A 341 -14.13 1.49 -14.63
N ASP A 342 -15.13 0.69 -14.28
CA ASP A 342 -16.21 0.30 -15.20
C ASP A 342 -16.98 1.51 -15.75
N GLU A 343 -17.07 2.60 -14.99
CA GLU A 343 -17.65 3.88 -15.39
C GLU A 343 -16.80 4.63 -16.44
N GLY A 344 -15.59 4.18 -16.73
CA GLY A 344 -14.70 4.75 -17.74
C GLY A 344 -13.87 5.95 -17.23
N ASN A 345 -13.17 6.62 -18.14
CA ASN A 345 -12.57 7.94 -17.87
C ASN A 345 -13.61 9.06 -18.02
N VAL A 346 -13.41 10.18 -17.32
CA VAL A 346 -14.25 11.37 -17.47
C VAL A 346 -13.58 12.34 -18.45
N LYS A 347 -14.35 12.94 -19.36
CA LYS A 347 -13.83 14.06 -20.17
C LYS A 347 -13.71 15.31 -19.31
N LEU A 348 -12.64 16.07 -19.45
CA LEU A 348 -12.41 17.29 -18.68
C LEU A 348 -13.60 18.25 -18.78
N LYS A 349 -14.15 18.44 -19.98
CA LYS A 349 -15.35 19.28 -20.19
C LYS A 349 -16.60 18.82 -19.42
N ASP A 350 -16.70 17.52 -19.15
CA ASP A 350 -17.82 16.90 -18.46
C ASP A 350 -17.58 16.81 -16.93
N SER A 351 -16.39 17.25 -16.46
CA SER A 351 -16.00 17.24 -15.05
C SER A 351 -16.24 18.57 -14.32
N TYR A 352 -16.52 19.65 -15.05
CA TYR A 352 -16.59 20.98 -14.47
C TYR A 352 -17.79 21.14 -13.52
N PHE A 353 -17.52 21.50 -12.26
CA PHE A 353 -18.54 21.69 -11.22
C PHE A 353 -19.41 20.44 -10.98
N LYS A 354 -18.76 19.27 -10.96
CA LYS A 354 -19.39 17.95 -10.80
C LYS A 354 -18.90 17.17 -9.58
N PRO A 355 -19.07 17.70 -8.34
CA PRO A 355 -18.62 17.02 -7.12
C PRO A 355 -19.28 15.65 -6.91
N GLU A 356 -20.46 15.41 -7.49
CA GLU A 356 -21.15 14.11 -7.42
C GLU A 356 -20.30 12.95 -7.96
N LEU A 357 -19.40 13.19 -8.93
CA LEU A 357 -18.54 12.16 -9.50
C LEU A 357 -17.50 11.62 -8.52
N ILE A 358 -17.15 12.38 -7.48
CA ILE A 358 -16.31 11.87 -6.36
C ILE A 358 -17.10 10.83 -5.56
N LEU A 359 -18.39 11.08 -5.32
CA LEU A 359 -19.26 10.17 -4.58
C LEU A 359 -19.54 8.90 -5.36
N GLU A 360 -19.80 9.02 -6.67
CA GLU A 360 -20.00 7.88 -7.57
C GLU A 360 -18.78 6.96 -7.65
N SER A 361 -17.58 7.51 -7.44
CA SER A 361 -16.32 6.75 -7.45
C SER A 361 -15.90 6.26 -6.05
N GLU A 362 -16.81 6.35 -5.07
CA GLU A 362 -16.58 6.01 -3.65
C GLU A 362 -15.40 6.77 -2.98
N GLY A 363 -15.00 7.92 -3.55
CA GLY A 363 -13.95 8.76 -3.00
C GLY A 363 -12.99 9.31 -4.05
N ILE A 364 -11.79 9.70 -3.59
CA ILE A 364 -10.80 10.40 -4.41
C ILE A 364 -9.74 9.48 -5.02
N ASP A 365 -9.63 8.25 -4.54
CA ASP A 365 -8.48 7.40 -4.77
C ASP A 365 -8.31 7.01 -6.23
N VAL A 366 -9.42 6.89 -6.97
CA VAL A 366 -9.37 6.61 -8.41
C VAL A 366 -8.70 7.72 -9.22
N TYR A 367 -8.84 8.96 -8.75
CA TYR A 367 -8.24 10.15 -9.35
C TYR A 367 -6.79 10.31 -8.90
N VAL A 368 -6.47 9.96 -7.65
CA VAL A 368 -5.07 9.91 -7.16
C VAL A 368 -4.26 8.93 -8.02
N LYS A 369 -4.79 7.73 -8.22
CA LYS A 369 -4.17 6.68 -9.07
C LYS A 369 -4.06 7.13 -10.52
N GLY A 370 -5.12 7.73 -11.05
CA GLY A 370 -5.13 8.34 -12.39
C GLY A 370 -4.02 9.37 -12.56
N MET A 371 -3.87 10.29 -11.59
CA MET A 371 -2.83 11.33 -11.64
C MET A 371 -1.41 10.75 -11.56
N CYS A 372 -1.19 9.67 -10.79
CA CYS A 372 0.12 9.01 -10.69
C CYS A 372 0.58 8.42 -12.02
N HIS A 373 -0.36 7.88 -12.81
CA HIS A 373 -0.04 7.13 -14.01
C HIS A 373 -0.09 7.98 -15.28
N GLN A 374 -0.98 8.96 -15.31
CA GLN A 374 -1.24 9.73 -16.52
C GLN A 374 -0.16 10.79 -16.75
N THR A 375 0.50 10.73 -17.91
CA THR A 375 1.41 11.79 -18.36
C THR A 375 0.60 13.00 -18.86
N HIS A 376 0.99 14.20 -18.42
CA HIS A 376 0.33 15.43 -18.84
C HIS A 376 0.70 15.83 -20.28
N GLN A 377 -0.06 16.74 -20.88
CA GLN A 377 0.20 17.25 -22.23
C GLN A 377 1.45 18.15 -22.25
N ALA A 378 2.13 18.22 -23.38
CA ALA A 378 3.35 19.01 -23.53
C ALA A 378 3.11 20.49 -23.24
N LEU A 379 4.07 21.14 -22.58
CA LEU A 379 4.05 22.60 -22.51
C LEU A 379 4.39 23.19 -23.88
N ASP A 380 3.39 23.70 -24.59
CA ASP A 380 3.55 24.40 -25.86
C ASP A 380 2.43 25.44 -26.06
N ALA A 381 2.21 25.90 -27.29
CA ALA A 381 1.12 26.83 -27.62
C ALA A 381 -0.11 26.08 -28.17
N LYS A 382 -0.52 24.97 -27.54
CA LYS A 382 -1.67 24.13 -27.93
C LYS A 382 -2.60 23.88 -26.74
N VAL A 383 -3.91 24.03 -26.95
CA VAL A 383 -4.91 23.84 -25.89
C VAL A 383 -6.02 22.93 -26.40
N MET A 384 -6.31 21.89 -25.63
CA MET A 384 -7.38 20.94 -25.92
C MET A 384 -8.74 21.63 -26.00
N ASP A 385 -9.61 21.12 -26.86
CA ASP A 385 -10.94 21.71 -27.10
C ASP A 385 -11.83 21.74 -25.85
N ASP A 386 -11.63 20.83 -24.88
CA ASP A 386 -12.27 20.85 -23.57
C ASP A 386 -12.11 22.19 -22.81
N LEU A 387 -11.04 22.93 -23.11
CA LEU A 387 -10.73 24.26 -22.55
C LEU A 387 -10.86 25.36 -23.61
N ARG A 388 -10.49 25.07 -24.87
CA ARG A 388 -10.47 26.07 -25.95
C ARG A 388 -11.84 26.35 -26.57
N ASN A 389 -12.78 25.42 -26.48
CA ASN A 389 -14.12 25.58 -27.04
C ASN A 389 -15.23 25.27 -26.02
N PHE A 390 -15.00 24.35 -25.08
CA PHE A 390 -16.02 23.83 -24.18
C PHE A 390 -15.86 24.27 -22.71
N LEU A 391 -15.06 25.31 -22.43
CA LEU A 391 -14.85 25.77 -21.06
C LEU A 391 -16.20 26.12 -20.42
N PHE A 392 -16.57 25.36 -19.38
CA PHE A 392 -17.81 25.51 -18.60
C PHE A 392 -19.13 25.37 -19.37
N GLY A 393 -19.13 24.87 -20.60
CA GLY A 393 -20.39 24.64 -21.33
C GLY A 393 -20.23 24.47 -22.84
N GLN A 394 -21.37 24.39 -23.53
CA GLN A 394 -21.41 24.24 -24.98
C GLN A 394 -21.11 25.58 -25.70
N PRO A 395 -20.27 25.60 -26.76
CA PRO A 395 -20.02 26.78 -27.58
C PRO A 395 -21.32 27.46 -28.03
N GLY A 396 -21.39 28.79 -27.91
CA GLY A 396 -22.58 29.57 -28.25
C GLY A 396 -23.78 29.39 -27.31
N SER A 397 -23.67 28.55 -26.27
CA SER A 397 -24.70 28.28 -25.26
C SER A 397 -24.09 28.22 -23.85
N GLY A 398 -23.19 29.17 -23.54
CA GLY A 398 -22.53 29.32 -22.23
C GLY A 398 -21.09 28.81 -22.15
N GLY A 399 -20.63 28.04 -23.14
CA GLY A 399 -19.21 27.65 -23.27
C GLY A 399 -18.31 28.82 -23.66
N MET A 400 -17.02 28.72 -23.32
CA MET A 400 -16.01 29.75 -23.56
C MET A 400 -14.70 29.17 -24.12
N ASP A 401 -13.78 30.06 -24.50
CA ASP A 401 -12.43 29.73 -24.99
C ASP A 401 -11.36 30.23 -24.00
N LEU A 402 -10.77 29.32 -23.22
CA LEU A 402 -9.79 29.67 -22.20
C LEU A 402 -8.53 30.35 -22.77
N ALA A 403 -8.08 29.96 -23.97
CA ALA A 403 -6.91 30.58 -24.59
C ALA A 403 -7.22 32.03 -24.99
N ALA A 404 -8.38 32.28 -25.59
CA ALA A 404 -8.83 33.63 -25.93
C ALA A 404 -9.04 34.48 -24.66
N LEU A 405 -9.61 33.90 -23.59
CA LEU A 405 -9.77 34.57 -22.29
C LEU A 405 -8.42 34.95 -21.66
N ASN A 406 -7.39 34.09 -21.74
CA ASN A 406 -6.06 34.38 -21.19
C ASN A 406 -5.38 35.55 -21.94
N ILE A 407 -5.45 35.55 -23.27
CA ILE A 407 -4.90 36.66 -24.07
C ILE A 407 -5.68 37.96 -23.77
N GLN A 408 -7.01 37.89 -23.71
CA GLN A 408 -7.86 39.03 -23.40
C GLN A 408 -7.58 39.57 -22.00
N ARG A 409 -7.38 38.69 -21.01
CA ARG A 409 -7.00 39.06 -19.64
C ARG A 409 -5.64 39.73 -19.59
N GLY A 410 -4.66 39.27 -20.36
CA GLY A 410 -3.37 39.95 -20.47
C GLY A 410 -3.50 41.39 -20.99
N ARG A 411 -4.35 41.61 -22.00
CA ARG A 411 -4.64 42.95 -22.56
C ARG A 411 -5.43 43.84 -21.61
N ASP A 412 -6.41 43.27 -20.91
CA ASP A 412 -7.19 43.92 -19.85
C ASP A 412 -6.34 44.33 -18.66
N ARG A 413 -5.39 43.47 -18.28
CA ARG A 413 -4.47 43.70 -17.17
C ARG A 413 -3.22 44.47 -17.56
N GLY A 414 -3.19 45.05 -18.75
CA GLY A 414 -2.13 45.93 -19.24
C GLY A 414 -0.75 45.29 -19.28
N LEU A 415 -0.66 43.98 -19.59
CA LEU A 415 0.64 43.34 -19.78
C LEU A 415 1.33 43.87 -21.04
N PRO A 416 2.67 44.07 -21.03
CA PRO A 416 3.40 44.48 -22.22
C PRO A 416 3.48 43.34 -23.26
N ASP A 417 3.96 43.65 -24.46
CA ASP A 417 4.30 42.63 -25.44
C ASP A 417 5.46 41.73 -24.96
N PHE A 418 5.59 40.55 -25.55
CA PHE A 418 6.57 39.55 -25.14
C PHE A 418 8.02 40.05 -25.21
N ASN A 419 8.40 40.84 -26.21
CA ASN A 419 9.77 41.35 -26.32
C ASN A 419 10.08 42.40 -25.25
N THR A 420 9.12 43.27 -24.95
CA THR A 420 9.24 44.22 -23.83
C THR A 420 9.29 43.48 -22.49
N LEU A 421 8.47 42.44 -22.32
CA LEU A 421 8.50 41.58 -21.14
C LEU A 421 9.88 40.92 -20.94
N ARG A 422 10.49 40.40 -22.01
CA ARG A 422 11.84 39.85 -21.97
C ARG A 422 12.86 40.84 -21.43
N GLU A 423 12.85 42.07 -21.94
CA GLU A 423 13.76 43.11 -21.47
C GLU A 423 13.54 43.46 -20.00
N ASN A 424 12.28 43.49 -19.53
CA ASN A 424 11.97 43.75 -18.12
C ASN A 424 12.61 42.72 -17.18
N PHE A 425 12.82 41.49 -17.65
CA PHE A 425 13.54 40.42 -16.93
C PHE A 425 15.01 40.26 -17.35
N GLY A 426 15.59 41.26 -18.01
CA GLY A 426 17.01 41.28 -18.38
C GLY A 426 17.39 40.34 -19.53
N LEU A 427 16.41 39.84 -20.29
CA LEU A 427 16.63 38.98 -21.45
C LEU A 427 16.68 39.81 -22.74
N PRO A 428 17.47 39.40 -23.75
CA PRO A 428 17.56 40.11 -25.02
C PRO A 428 16.25 39.99 -25.83
N LYS A 429 15.89 41.05 -26.55
CA LYS A 429 14.83 41.00 -27.56
C LYS A 429 15.12 39.96 -28.63
N LEU A 430 14.06 39.34 -29.12
CA LEU A 430 14.10 38.47 -30.29
C LEU A 430 13.78 39.30 -31.53
N THR A 431 14.52 39.07 -32.60
CA THR A 431 14.42 39.83 -33.87
C THR A 431 13.71 39.06 -34.97
N SER A 432 13.45 37.76 -34.79
CA SER A 432 12.69 36.94 -35.74
C SER A 432 11.90 35.85 -35.04
N PHE A 433 10.76 35.45 -35.63
CA PHE A 433 9.90 34.40 -35.07
C PHE A 433 10.62 33.05 -34.92
N ALA A 434 11.58 32.77 -35.82
CA ALA A 434 12.41 31.56 -35.76
C ALA A 434 13.33 31.49 -34.52
N GLN A 435 13.53 32.60 -33.80
CA GLN A 435 14.25 32.60 -32.53
C GLN A 435 13.35 32.23 -31.33
N ILE A 436 12.03 32.26 -31.51
CA ILE A 436 11.05 31.98 -30.45
C ILE A 436 10.94 30.47 -30.25
N SER A 437 10.59 29.73 -31.31
CA SER A 437 10.32 28.30 -31.24
C SER A 437 11.21 27.50 -32.20
N ASN A 438 11.51 26.26 -31.83
CA ASN A 438 12.16 25.28 -32.72
C ASN A 438 11.16 24.57 -33.64
N ASP A 439 9.85 24.70 -33.39
CA ASP A 439 8.80 24.12 -34.23
C ASP A 439 8.45 25.07 -35.40
N PRO A 440 8.73 24.69 -36.66
CA PRO A 440 8.42 25.51 -37.82
C PRO A 440 6.93 25.85 -37.95
N GLN A 441 6.04 24.96 -37.50
CA GLN A 441 4.60 25.22 -37.56
C GLN A 441 4.21 26.33 -36.60
N THR A 442 4.65 26.27 -35.34
CA THR A 442 4.48 27.34 -34.35
C THR A 442 5.06 28.66 -34.86
N VAL A 443 6.27 28.65 -35.45
CA VAL A 443 6.88 29.86 -36.04
C VAL A 443 5.99 30.48 -37.11
N GLN A 444 5.46 29.66 -38.03
CA GLN A 444 4.57 30.12 -39.08
C GLN A 444 3.23 30.63 -38.53
N GLN A 445 2.66 29.94 -37.54
CA GLN A 445 1.41 30.35 -36.89
C GLN A 445 1.56 31.69 -36.18
N LEU A 446 2.66 31.91 -35.44
CA LEU A 446 2.95 33.20 -34.82
C LEU A 446 3.14 34.31 -35.87
N TYR A 447 3.84 34.04 -36.96
CA TYR A 447 4.02 35.01 -38.05
C TYR A 447 2.67 35.45 -38.63
N VAL A 448 1.76 34.51 -38.90
CA VAL A 448 0.41 34.79 -39.42
C VAL A 448 -0.45 35.51 -38.37
N ALA A 449 -0.43 35.04 -37.13
CA ALA A 449 -1.21 35.57 -36.03
C ALA A 449 -0.86 37.02 -35.68
N TYR A 450 0.41 37.40 -35.82
CA TYR A 450 0.88 38.76 -35.51
C TYR A 450 1.32 39.55 -36.75
N GLU A 451 0.89 39.12 -37.93
CA GLU A 451 1.05 39.82 -39.21
C GLU A 451 2.51 40.22 -39.50
N GLY A 452 3.44 39.32 -39.17
CA GLY A 452 4.88 39.52 -39.33
C GLY A 452 5.53 40.48 -38.33
N ASN A 453 4.79 41.01 -37.35
CA ASN A 453 5.34 41.90 -36.33
C ASN A 453 5.61 41.17 -35.00
N ILE A 454 6.86 40.81 -34.77
CA ILE A 454 7.30 40.12 -33.55
C ILE A 454 7.06 40.94 -32.26
N ASN A 455 6.99 42.26 -32.33
CA ASN A 455 6.77 43.13 -31.17
C ASN A 455 5.28 43.28 -30.80
N ASN A 456 4.38 42.58 -31.48
CA ASN A 456 2.97 42.55 -31.15
C ASN A 456 2.54 41.31 -30.35
N ILE A 457 3.45 40.36 -30.12
CA ILE A 457 3.15 39.08 -29.46
C ILE A 457 2.66 39.35 -28.02
N ASP A 458 1.45 38.90 -27.70
CA ASP A 458 0.91 39.00 -26.35
C ASP A 458 1.73 38.13 -25.37
N ALA A 459 1.96 38.62 -24.15
CA ALA A 459 2.87 38.01 -23.18
C ALA A 459 2.68 36.49 -23.00
N TRP A 460 1.45 36.04 -22.67
CA TRP A 460 1.15 34.63 -22.45
C TRP A 460 1.47 33.74 -23.67
N VAL A 461 1.19 34.23 -24.89
CA VAL A 461 1.50 33.50 -26.13
C VAL A 461 3.00 33.33 -26.31
N GLY A 462 3.77 34.40 -26.06
CA GLY A 462 5.22 34.35 -26.15
C GLY A 462 5.86 33.43 -25.11
N LEU A 463 5.36 33.46 -23.86
CA LEU A 463 5.84 32.58 -22.79
C LEU A 463 5.67 31.09 -23.11
N LEU A 464 4.56 30.72 -23.73
CA LEU A 464 4.27 29.34 -24.12
C LEU A 464 5.02 28.88 -25.37
N ALA A 465 5.21 29.78 -26.34
CA ALA A 465 5.88 29.44 -27.59
C ALA A 465 7.43 29.47 -27.49
N GLU A 466 7.99 30.09 -26.45
CA GLU A 466 9.43 30.20 -26.28
C GLU A 466 10.10 28.82 -26.14
N LYS A 467 11.24 28.64 -26.81
CA LYS A 467 12.04 27.41 -26.73
C LYS A 467 12.36 27.07 -25.28
N LYS A 468 12.17 25.80 -24.92
CA LYS A 468 12.45 25.27 -23.58
C LYS A 468 13.95 25.33 -23.26
N ASN A 469 14.29 25.57 -21.99
CA ASN A 469 15.66 25.46 -21.51
C ASN A 469 16.04 23.98 -21.34
N ALA A 470 17.33 23.65 -21.44
CA ALA A 470 17.77 22.28 -21.17
C ALA A 470 17.44 21.91 -19.71
N GLY A 471 16.73 20.79 -19.51
CA GLY A 471 16.34 20.31 -18.18
C GLY A 471 15.23 21.11 -17.49
N SER A 472 14.50 21.98 -18.18
CA SER A 472 13.34 22.70 -17.64
C SER A 472 12.14 22.55 -18.54
N LEU A 473 10.95 22.54 -17.92
CA LEU A 473 9.69 22.61 -18.64
C LEU A 473 9.53 23.95 -19.38
N PHE A 474 10.16 25.03 -18.87
CA PHE A 474 9.95 26.41 -19.29
C PHE A 474 11.03 26.96 -20.23
N GLY A 475 10.64 27.91 -21.08
CA GLY A 475 11.58 28.82 -21.75
C GLY A 475 12.19 29.86 -20.80
N TYR A 476 13.20 30.60 -21.25
CA TYR A 476 13.97 31.55 -20.42
C TYR A 476 13.10 32.60 -19.72
N THR A 477 12.13 33.18 -20.43
CA THR A 477 11.32 34.28 -19.89
C THR A 477 10.38 33.77 -18.79
N LEU A 478 9.68 32.68 -19.06
CA LEU A 478 8.77 32.08 -18.09
C LEU A 478 9.53 31.60 -16.84
N ASN A 479 10.66 30.93 -17.04
CA ASN A 479 11.51 30.47 -15.93
C ASN A 479 11.98 31.64 -15.04
N LYS A 480 12.38 32.79 -15.65
CA LYS A 480 12.78 33.99 -14.90
C LYS A 480 11.65 34.63 -14.09
N ILE A 481 10.43 34.66 -14.64
CA ILE A 481 9.26 35.18 -13.92
C ILE A 481 8.93 34.28 -12.72
N MET A 482 8.91 32.95 -12.93
CA MET A 482 8.66 31.96 -11.87
C MET A 482 9.71 32.06 -10.77
N GLN A 483 11.00 32.06 -11.13
CA GLN A 483 12.11 32.23 -10.19
C GLN A 483 11.93 33.49 -9.34
N ALA A 484 11.73 34.65 -9.97
CA ALA A 484 11.65 35.92 -9.27
C ALA A 484 10.45 36.02 -8.33
N GLN A 485 9.28 35.49 -8.73
CA GLN A 485 8.09 35.51 -7.86
C GLN A 485 8.28 34.61 -6.65
N PHE A 486 8.68 33.35 -6.85
CA PHE A 486 8.79 32.38 -5.77
C PHE A 486 9.94 32.71 -4.80
N GLU A 487 11.04 33.30 -5.28
CA GLU A 487 12.08 33.85 -4.39
C GLU A 487 11.53 34.96 -3.49
N GLN A 488 10.68 35.86 -4.01
CA GLN A 488 10.07 36.91 -3.18
C GLN A 488 9.06 36.35 -2.20
N LEU A 489 8.23 35.39 -2.62
CA LEU A 489 7.28 34.70 -1.74
C LEU A 489 7.98 34.00 -0.58
N ARG A 490 9.14 33.38 -0.82
CA ARG A 490 9.93 32.71 0.22
C ARG A 490 10.64 33.70 1.13
N ASP A 491 11.41 34.61 0.54
CA ASP A 491 12.35 35.45 1.28
C ASP A 491 11.61 36.55 2.05
N GLY A 492 10.47 37.03 1.55
CA GLY A 492 9.64 38.05 2.21
C GLY A 492 8.62 37.50 3.21
N ASP A 493 8.59 36.19 3.46
CA ASP A 493 7.64 35.56 4.37
C ASP A 493 8.27 35.28 5.73
N ARG A 494 7.80 35.99 6.77
CA ARG A 494 8.28 35.81 8.15
C ARG A 494 7.95 34.42 8.70
N PHE A 495 6.92 33.76 8.18
CA PHE A 495 6.51 32.42 8.58
C PHE A 495 6.80 31.38 7.48
N TYR A 496 7.85 31.60 6.67
CA TYR A 496 8.45 30.50 5.91
C TYR A 496 8.98 29.46 6.90
N TYR A 497 8.74 28.17 6.67
CA TYR A 497 8.86 27.12 7.68
C TYR A 497 10.26 27.01 8.31
N LEU A 498 11.33 27.28 7.54
CA LEU A 498 12.69 27.33 8.08
C LEU A 498 12.90 28.49 9.06
N ASN A 499 12.17 29.59 8.88
CA ASN A 499 12.22 30.80 9.72
C ASN A 499 11.15 30.84 10.82
N ASP A 500 10.08 30.03 10.75
CA ASP A 500 9.02 30.04 11.77
C ASP A 500 9.58 29.55 13.12
N GLU A 501 9.52 30.42 14.13
CA GLU A 501 9.99 30.15 15.50
C GLU A 501 9.06 29.20 16.27
N GLY A 502 7.83 28.99 15.80
CA GLY A 502 6.89 28.03 16.39
C GLY A 502 7.05 26.59 15.90
N LEU A 503 8.00 26.34 14.99
CA LEU A 503 8.42 25.01 14.58
C LEU A 503 9.77 24.69 15.23
N THR A 504 9.86 23.51 15.82
CA THR A 504 11.11 22.93 16.33
C THR A 504 12.01 22.51 15.16
N GLN A 505 13.29 22.24 15.43
CA GLN A 505 14.19 21.76 14.38
C GLN A 505 13.76 20.40 13.83
N GLU A 506 13.32 19.49 14.71
CA GLU A 506 12.82 18.16 14.32
C GLU A 506 11.61 18.26 13.39
N GLU A 507 10.67 19.16 13.67
CA GLU A 507 9.53 19.40 12.79
C GLU A 507 9.94 20.02 11.46
N LYS A 508 10.92 20.93 11.45
CA LYS A 508 11.46 21.49 10.22
C LYS A 508 12.11 20.40 9.38
N ASP A 509 12.89 19.51 9.99
CA ASP A 509 13.53 18.39 9.31
C ASP A 509 12.47 17.41 8.76
N MET A 510 11.44 17.10 9.54
CA MET A 510 10.30 16.28 9.11
C MET A 510 9.57 16.90 7.91
N ILE A 511 9.28 18.21 7.96
CA ILE A 511 8.66 18.96 6.87
C ILE A 511 9.56 18.96 5.61
N THR A 512 10.87 19.16 5.77
CA THR A 512 11.84 19.13 4.68
C THR A 512 11.94 17.75 4.03
N ASN A 513 11.76 16.67 4.81
CA ASN A 513 11.88 15.30 4.34
C ASN A 513 10.58 14.73 3.77
N THR A 514 9.42 15.28 4.15
CA THR A 514 8.13 14.87 3.60
C THR A 514 8.07 15.15 2.09
N ARG A 515 7.67 14.14 1.31
CA ARG A 515 7.44 14.21 -0.15
C ARG A 515 5.97 14.04 -0.50
N LEU A 516 5.61 14.37 -1.74
CA LEU A 516 4.25 14.13 -2.23
C LEU A 516 3.88 12.64 -2.14
N ALA A 517 4.81 11.73 -2.42
CA ALA A 517 4.60 10.28 -2.26
C ALA A 517 4.18 9.89 -0.83
N ASP A 518 4.82 10.46 0.20
CA ASP A 518 4.48 10.18 1.60
C ASP A 518 3.05 10.64 1.91
N LEU A 519 2.68 11.83 1.43
CA LEU A 519 1.34 12.37 1.60
C LEU A 519 0.28 11.46 0.95
N LEU A 520 0.54 10.92 -0.24
CA LEU A 520 -0.34 9.98 -0.91
C LEU A 520 -0.47 8.67 -0.12
N ASN A 521 0.65 8.07 0.29
CA ASN A 521 0.68 6.81 1.05
C ASN A 521 -0.03 6.92 2.40
N GLN A 522 -0.01 8.11 3.02
CA GLN A 522 -0.62 8.36 4.33
C GLN A 522 -2.10 8.72 4.24
N ASN A 523 -2.60 9.16 3.08
CA ASN A 523 -3.93 9.76 2.93
C ASN A 523 -4.80 9.15 1.80
N SER A 524 -4.38 8.04 1.20
CA SER A 524 -5.14 7.31 0.17
C SER A 524 -4.93 5.79 0.23
N ASP A 525 -5.84 5.00 -0.35
CA ASP A 525 -5.75 3.54 -0.48
C ASP A 525 -4.96 3.13 -1.73
N MET A 526 -3.90 3.87 -2.04
CA MET A 526 -2.97 3.51 -3.10
C MET A 526 -2.00 2.41 -2.64
N PRO A 527 -1.55 1.52 -3.55
CA PRO A 527 -0.32 0.78 -3.34
C PRO A 527 0.80 1.76 -2.98
N SER A 528 1.68 1.39 -2.05
CA SER A 528 2.79 2.25 -1.62
C SER A 528 3.58 2.74 -2.84
N VAL A 529 3.52 4.05 -3.10
CA VAL A 529 4.26 4.70 -4.18
C VAL A 529 5.55 5.29 -3.62
N SER A 530 6.62 5.23 -4.42
CA SER A 530 7.91 5.83 -4.07
C SER A 530 8.44 6.67 -5.23
N GLY A 531 9.32 7.62 -4.93
CA GLY A 531 9.87 8.55 -5.92
C GLY A 531 9.12 9.89 -5.98
N ASN A 532 9.46 10.71 -6.99
CA ASN A 532 8.88 12.03 -7.17
C ASN A 532 7.57 11.93 -7.97
N MET A 533 6.44 12.19 -7.29
CA MET A 533 5.10 12.01 -7.87
C MET A 533 4.73 13.06 -8.92
N PHE A 534 5.59 14.05 -9.19
CA PHE A 534 5.48 14.91 -10.36
C PHE A 534 5.92 14.21 -11.64
N TYR A 535 6.45 12.99 -11.59
CA TYR A 535 6.68 12.14 -12.76
C TYR A 535 5.72 10.94 -12.76
N ALA A 536 5.26 10.54 -13.93
CA ALA A 536 4.35 9.43 -14.08
C ALA A 536 5.07 8.10 -13.79
N VAL A 537 4.49 7.25 -12.95
CA VAL A 537 5.07 5.97 -12.53
C VAL A 537 4.66 4.85 -13.49
N ALA A 538 5.63 4.02 -13.91
CA ALA A 538 5.36 2.85 -14.75
C ALA A 538 4.85 1.68 -13.90
N LEU A 539 3.90 0.88 -14.42
CA LEU A 539 3.37 -0.30 -13.71
C LEU A 539 4.43 -1.35 -13.33
N ALA A 540 5.61 -1.32 -13.96
CA ALA A 540 6.71 -2.25 -13.68
C ALA A 540 7.45 -1.96 -12.35
N ASP A 541 7.32 -0.75 -11.81
CA ASP A 541 7.90 -0.35 -10.51
C ASP A 541 6.96 -0.66 -9.32
N GLN A 542 5.83 -1.32 -9.59
CA GLN A 542 4.84 -1.63 -8.57
C GLN A 542 5.36 -2.66 -7.57
N ILE A 543 5.24 -2.32 -6.30
CA ILE A 543 5.36 -3.25 -5.19
C ILE A 543 4.08 -4.07 -5.10
N ARG A 544 4.18 -5.37 -4.79
CA ARG A 544 3.01 -6.22 -4.55
C ARG A 544 2.07 -5.55 -3.55
N THR A 545 0.79 -5.44 -3.88
CA THR A 545 -0.21 -4.88 -2.97
C THR A 545 -0.38 -5.77 -1.72
N ILE A 546 -0.93 -5.22 -0.64
CA ILE A 546 -1.17 -5.97 0.61
C ILE A 546 -2.30 -7.01 0.42
N ASN A 547 -3.29 -6.69 -0.41
CA ASN A 547 -4.44 -7.53 -0.67
C ASN A 547 -4.25 -8.47 -1.89
N GLY A 548 -3.00 -8.65 -2.37
CA GLY A 548 -2.64 -9.59 -3.44
C GLY A 548 -3.11 -9.19 -4.84
N MET A 549 -3.73 -8.02 -4.95
CA MET A 549 -4.25 -7.47 -6.19
C MET A 549 -3.15 -6.98 -7.14
N ASP A 550 -3.43 -6.95 -8.45
CA ASP A 550 -2.48 -6.56 -9.53
C ASP A 550 -1.24 -7.42 -9.66
N ASN A 551 -1.24 -8.57 -9.00
CA ASN A 551 -0.18 -9.52 -9.23
C ASN A 551 -0.27 -10.07 -10.67
N ASN A 552 -1.49 -10.35 -11.16
CA ASN A 552 -1.73 -10.61 -12.58
C ASN A 552 -2.23 -9.35 -13.32
N LEU A 553 -1.53 -8.96 -14.39
CA LEU A 553 -1.80 -7.75 -15.17
C LEU A 553 -2.86 -7.90 -16.28
N ASP A 554 -3.45 -9.08 -16.45
CA ASP A 554 -4.59 -9.31 -17.34
C ASP A 554 -5.87 -9.67 -16.55
N GLN A 555 -5.71 -10.14 -15.30
CA GLN A 555 -6.78 -10.69 -14.46
C GLN A 555 -6.56 -10.28 -12.99
N TYR A 556 -6.84 -9.01 -12.71
CA TYR A 556 -6.30 -8.29 -11.57
C TYR A 556 -6.83 -8.70 -10.19
N THR A 557 -8.02 -9.33 -10.15
CA THR A 557 -8.63 -9.90 -8.95
C THR A 557 -8.19 -11.33 -8.66
N TRP A 558 -7.41 -11.96 -9.55
CA TRP A 558 -6.98 -13.34 -9.32
C TRP A 558 -6.16 -13.42 -8.04
N ALA A 559 -6.60 -14.30 -7.14
CA ALA A 559 -5.99 -14.56 -5.84
C ALA A 559 -5.84 -13.31 -4.94
N SER A 560 -6.61 -12.24 -5.18
CA SER A 560 -6.71 -11.14 -4.24
C SER A 560 -7.59 -11.51 -3.04
N THR A 561 -7.48 -10.74 -1.96
CA THR A 561 -8.41 -10.80 -0.81
C THR A 561 -9.86 -10.68 -1.28
N ASN A 562 -10.74 -11.48 -0.71
CA ASN A 562 -12.17 -11.61 -1.05
C ASN A 562 -12.48 -12.03 -2.49
N SER A 563 -11.48 -12.46 -3.28
CA SER A 563 -11.74 -13.06 -4.59
C SER A 563 -12.40 -14.43 -4.45
N LEU A 564 -13.11 -14.87 -5.50
CA LEU A 564 -13.71 -16.21 -5.53
C LEU A 564 -12.62 -17.28 -5.44
N LEU A 565 -12.88 -18.33 -4.68
CA LEU A 565 -12.11 -19.56 -4.80
C LEU A 565 -12.33 -20.16 -6.19
N ASN A 566 -11.26 -20.74 -6.74
CA ASN A 566 -11.32 -21.37 -8.05
C ASN A 566 -12.19 -22.64 -7.97
N HIS A 567 -13.24 -22.69 -8.78
CA HIS A 567 -14.18 -23.80 -8.88
C HIS A 567 -13.95 -24.54 -10.20
N ASP A 568 -12.72 -25.02 -10.40
CA ASP A 568 -12.32 -25.76 -11.60
C ASP A 568 -13.04 -27.12 -11.73
N MET A 569 -13.57 -27.64 -10.62
CA MET A 569 -14.38 -28.86 -10.56
C MET A 569 -15.88 -28.56 -10.48
N PRO A 570 -16.75 -29.43 -11.03
CA PRO A 570 -18.19 -29.35 -10.82
C PRO A 570 -18.58 -29.40 -9.34
N MET A 571 -19.52 -28.53 -8.95
CA MET A 571 -20.07 -28.50 -7.59
C MET A 571 -21.19 -29.54 -7.46
N MET A 572 -21.00 -30.56 -6.61
CA MET A 572 -21.90 -31.71 -6.46
C MET A 572 -22.87 -31.53 -5.29
N TYR A 573 -23.56 -30.40 -5.23
CA TYR A 573 -24.68 -30.23 -4.29
C TYR A 573 -25.80 -31.22 -4.59
N GLU A 574 -26.50 -31.70 -3.55
CA GLU A 574 -27.59 -32.67 -3.73
C GLU A 574 -28.72 -32.13 -4.62
N ASP A 575 -29.09 -30.87 -4.40
CA ASP A 575 -30.10 -30.15 -5.18
C ASP A 575 -29.49 -29.44 -6.41
N GLY A 576 -28.19 -29.62 -6.66
CA GLY A 576 -27.42 -28.87 -7.66
C GLY A 576 -27.16 -27.40 -7.30
N MET A 577 -27.69 -26.90 -6.17
CA MET A 577 -27.67 -25.48 -5.83
C MET A 577 -26.85 -25.19 -4.58
N SER A 578 -27.23 -25.74 -3.43
CA SER A 578 -26.63 -25.36 -2.14
C SER A 578 -26.80 -26.41 -1.04
N SER A 579 -27.63 -27.45 -1.24
CA SER A 579 -27.84 -28.49 -0.24
C SER A 579 -26.59 -29.37 -0.14
N PRO A 580 -26.09 -29.69 1.08
CA PRO A 580 -24.90 -30.50 1.26
C PRO A 580 -24.92 -31.79 0.44
N ALA A 581 -23.78 -32.13 -0.17
CA ALA A 581 -23.65 -33.30 -1.02
C ALA A 581 -23.93 -34.60 -0.28
N ALA A 582 -24.65 -35.51 -0.94
CA ALA A 582 -24.84 -36.90 -0.55
C ALA A 582 -25.34 -37.09 0.91
N PRO A 583 -26.52 -36.54 1.28
CA PRO A 583 -27.05 -36.69 2.65
C PRO A 583 -27.35 -38.14 3.05
N GLU A 584 -27.43 -39.05 2.08
CA GLU A 584 -27.60 -40.49 2.31
C GLU A 584 -26.32 -41.17 2.81
N ARG A 585 -25.16 -40.49 2.74
CA ARG A 585 -23.92 -40.98 3.34
C ARG A 585 -24.08 -41.10 4.85
N ARG A 586 -23.27 -42.01 5.42
CA ARG A 586 -23.22 -42.19 6.87
C ARG A 586 -22.85 -40.86 7.55
N ASN A 587 -23.37 -40.68 8.77
CA ASN A 587 -23.09 -39.54 9.62
C ASN A 587 -21.57 -39.34 9.80
N GLU A 588 -21.14 -38.09 9.80
CA GLU A 588 -19.73 -37.69 9.78
C GLU A 588 -18.98 -38.18 11.03
N ARG A 589 -19.64 -38.12 12.20
CA ARG A 589 -19.07 -38.62 13.45
C ARG A 589 -18.94 -40.14 13.47
N GLU A 590 -19.88 -40.87 12.87
CA GLU A 590 -19.72 -42.33 12.72
C GLU A 590 -18.53 -42.68 11.82
N ILE A 591 -18.34 -41.96 10.71
CA ILE A 591 -17.18 -42.16 9.83
C ILE A 591 -15.88 -41.86 10.58
N SER A 592 -15.84 -40.75 11.32
CA SER A 592 -14.71 -40.37 12.19
C SER A 592 -14.38 -41.46 13.23
N ASN A 593 -15.41 -42.05 13.86
CA ASN A 593 -15.24 -43.12 14.84
C ASN A 593 -14.70 -44.41 14.22
N ILE A 594 -15.13 -44.77 13.00
CA ILE A 594 -14.77 -46.04 12.36
C ILE A 594 -13.38 -45.96 11.71
N VAL A 595 -13.12 -44.89 10.96
CA VAL A 595 -11.93 -44.80 10.10
C VAL A 595 -10.76 -44.16 10.85
N PHE A 596 -11.00 -43.06 11.57
CA PHE A 596 -9.94 -42.15 12.03
C PHE A 596 -9.51 -42.34 13.50
N ASP A 597 -9.93 -43.43 14.15
CA ASP A 597 -9.55 -43.72 15.54
C ASP A 597 -8.09 -44.14 15.67
N GLN A 598 -7.21 -43.21 16.04
CA GLN A 598 -5.80 -43.51 16.27
C GLN A 598 -5.55 -44.10 17.66
N ILE A 599 -4.95 -45.30 17.70
CA ILE A 599 -4.53 -45.96 18.93
C ILE A 599 -3.02 -45.82 19.12
N GLY A 600 -2.61 -44.98 20.07
CA GLY A 600 -1.19 -44.73 20.37
C GLY A 600 -0.51 -43.76 19.39
N GLU A 601 0.79 -43.53 19.57
CA GLU A 601 1.58 -42.74 18.63
C GLU A 601 1.95 -43.58 17.39
N MET A 602 1.81 -42.98 16.22
CA MET A 602 2.16 -43.53 14.91
C MET A 602 3.16 -42.58 14.23
N PRO A 603 4.43 -42.58 14.65
CA PRO A 603 5.43 -41.67 14.10
C PRO A 603 5.63 -41.92 12.60
N ASN A 604 5.86 -40.84 11.86
CA ASN A 604 6.05 -40.87 10.42
C ASN A 604 7.28 -41.71 10.04
N SER A 605 7.11 -42.57 9.02
CA SER A 605 8.14 -43.53 8.60
C SER A 605 9.34 -42.92 7.87
N TYR A 606 9.26 -41.65 7.48
CA TYR A 606 10.33 -40.92 6.77
C TYR A 606 11.19 -40.08 7.73
N GLY A 607 10.93 -40.15 9.05
CA GLY A 607 11.69 -39.37 10.03
C GLY A 607 11.43 -37.87 9.94
N LEU A 608 10.25 -37.45 9.50
CA LEU A 608 9.87 -36.04 9.47
C LEU A 608 9.56 -35.51 10.88
N SER A 609 9.99 -34.29 11.16
CA SER A 609 9.77 -33.61 12.44
C SER A 609 8.37 -32.97 12.50
N SER A 610 7.96 -32.57 13.71
CA SER A 610 6.73 -31.79 13.93
C SER A 610 6.79 -30.39 13.29
N PHE A 611 7.96 -29.95 12.86
CA PHE A 611 8.14 -28.69 12.15
C PHE A 611 7.41 -28.69 10.79
N VAL A 612 7.23 -29.86 10.17
CA VAL A 612 6.56 -30.03 8.88
C VAL A 612 5.09 -29.60 8.94
N PHE A 613 4.31 -30.09 9.91
CA PHE A 613 2.91 -29.69 10.04
C PHE A 613 2.77 -28.24 10.55
N ALA A 614 3.68 -27.79 11.42
CA ALA A 614 3.67 -26.42 11.93
C ALA A 614 3.89 -25.39 10.82
N PHE A 615 4.87 -25.64 9.95
CA PHE A 615 5.11 -24.81 8.76
C PHE A 615 3.97 -24.92 7.75
N GLY A 616 3.40 -26.12 7.56
CA GLY A 616 2.23 -26.31 6.70
C GLY A 616 0.99 -25.53 7.18
N GLN A 617 0.78 -25.43 8.50
CA GLN A 617 -0.29 -24.61 9.08
C GLN A 617 -0.04 -23.12 8.84
N LEU A 618 1.18 -22.64 9.06
CA LEU A 618 1.55 -21.25 8.75
C LEU A 618 1.30 -20.91 7.28
N LEU A 619 1.62 -21.83 6.38
CA LEU A 619 1.40 -21.70 4.94
C LEU A 619 -0.09 -21.69 4.56
N ASP A 620 -0.95 -22.51 5.18
CA ASP A 620 -2.42 -22.43 4.99
C ASP A 620 -2.94 -21.03 5.36
N HIS A 621 -2.38 -20.43 6.41
CA HIS A 621 -2.74 -19.10 6.87
C HIS A 621 -2.22 -17.98 5.97
N ASP A 622 -1.37 -18.30 4.98
CA ASP A 622 -0.86 -17.35 4.01
C ASP A 622 -1.81 -17.15 2.82
N PHE A 623 -2.46 -18.23 2.36
CA PHE A 623 -3.20 -18.21 1.10
C PHE A 623 -4.68 -18.62 1.20
N ALA A 624 -5.17 -19.15 2.34
CA ALA A 624 -6.53 -19.65 2.45
C ALA A 624 -7.25 -19.29 3.75
N LEU A 625 -8.42 -18.68 3.61
CA LEU A 625 -9.40 -18.50 4.68
C LEU A 625 -10.81 -18.43 4.09
N THR A 626 -11.72 -19.27 4.60
CA THR A 626 -13.16 -19.09 4.38
C THR A 626 -13.81 -18.98 5.75
N HIS A 627 -14.44 -17.85 6.04
CA HIS A 627 -15.13 -17.65 7.30
C HIS A 627 -16.34 -18.58 7.44
N LEU A 628 -16.80 -18.75 8.67
CA LEU A 628 -18.03 -19.48 8.96
C LEU A 628 -19.23 -18.52 8.97
N SER A 629 -20.36 -18.98 8.43
CA SER A 629 -21.63 -18.26 8.43
C SER A 629 -22.17 -18.13 9.86
N LYS A 630 -22.49 -16.90 10.26
CA LYS A 630 -23.07 -16.62 11.59
C LYS A 630 -24.53 -17.09 11.73
N ASN A 631 -25.22 -17.39 10.62
CA ASN A 631 -26.66 -17.57 10.58
C ASN A 631 -27.12 -18.94 10.02
N GLU A 632 -26.19 -19.83 9.65
CA GLU A 632 -26.51 -21.16 9.09
C GLU A 632 -25.93 -22.30 9.94
N PRO A 633 -26.59 -22.68 11.05
CA PRO A 633 -26.16 -23.81 11.86
C PRO A 633 -26.27 -25.12 11.06
N SER A 634 -25.23 -25.95 11.16
CA SER A 634 -25.15 -27.28 10.54
C SER A 634 -24.55 -28.26 11.55
N ASN A 635 -25.28 -28.47 12.63
CA ASN A 635 -24.82 -29.32 13.72
C ASN A 635 -24.72 -30.79 13.27
N ILE A 636 -23.65 -31.47 13.65
CA ILE A 636 -23.42 -32.86 13.31
C ILE A 636 -24.07 -33.74 14.39
N PRO A 637 -25.06 -34.60 14.07
CA PRO A 637 -25.67 -35.49 15.04
C PRO A 637 -24.64 -36.42 15.68
N VAL A 638 -24.72 -36.61 17.00
CA VAL A 638 -23.87 -37.57 17.72
C VAL A 638 -24.60 -38.92 17.84
N PRO A 639 -23.95 -40.04 17.47
CA PRO A 639 -24.52 -41.38 17.63
C PRO A 639 -24.87 -41.69 19.10
N LYS A 640 -25.95 -42.45 19.30
CA LYS A 640 -26.32 -42.92 20.65
C LYS A 640 -25.18 -43.75 21.23
N PHE A 641 -24.85 -43.49 22.49
CA PHE A 641 -23.77 -44.15 23.22
C PHE A 641 -22.38 -43.86 22.64
N ASP A 642 -22.21 -42.75 21.91
CA ASP A 642 -20.87 -42.26 21.60
C ASP A 642 -20.09 -42.07 22.91
N PRO A 643 -18.91 -42.69 23.06
CA PRO A 643 -18.21 -42.77 24.33
C PRO A 643 -17.72 -41.41 24.85
N PHE A 644 -17.62 -40.40 23.98
CA PHE A 644 -17.12 -39.07 24.32
C PHE A 644 -18.27 -38.06 24.44
N PHE A 645 -19.14 -37.99 23.43
CA PHE A 645 -20.12 -36.92 23.30
C PHE A 645 -21.51 -37.28 23.84
N ASP A 646 -21.88 -38.57 23.88
CA ASP A 646 -23.18 -39.04 24.42
C ASP A 646 -23.05 -40.38 25.18
N PRO A 647 -22.20 -40.46 26.23
CA PRO A 647 -21.89 -41.74 26.90
C PRO A 647 -23.11 -42.39 27.58
N PHE A 648 -24.16 -41.62 27.85
CA PHE A 648 -25.40 -42.11 28.45
C PHE A 648 -26.48 -42.49 27.43
N GLY A 649 -26.20 -42.35 26.12
CA GLY A 649 -27.10 -42.74 25.04
C GLY A 649 -28.40 -41.95 25.00
N THR A 650 -28.34 -40.66 25.30
CA THR A 650 -29.52 -39.78 25.27
C THR A 650 -30.10 -39.63 23.86
N GLY A 651 -29.26 -39.70 22.83
CA GLY A 651 -29.63 -39.47 21.43
C GLY A 651 -30.02 -38.03 21.12
N THR A 652 -29.66 -37.08 22.00
CA THR A 652 -30.02 -35.64 21.86
C THR A 652 -28.80 -34.75 21.66
N LYS A 653 -27.59 -35.33 21.66
CA LYS A 653 -26.34 -34.60 21.55
C LYS A 653 -25.97 -34.38 20.09
N PHE A 654 -25.24 -33.29 19.84
CA PHE A 654 -24.70 -32.94 18.54
C PHE A 654 -23.37 -32.20 18.75
N ILE A 655 -22.51 -32.23 17.73
CA ILE A 655 -21.30 -31.42 17.66
C ILE A 655 -21.71 -30.08 17.01
N PRO A 656 -21.48 -28.94 17.69
CA PRO A 656 -21.89 -27.64 17.17
C PRO A 656 -21.06 -27.28 15.93
N SER A 657 -21.74 -26.84 14.87
CA SER A 657 -21.06 -26.34 13.67
C SER A 657 -21.95 -25.41 12.86
N THR A 658 -21.34 -24.66 11.95
CA THR A 658 -21.99 -23.74 11.02
C THR A 658 -21.40 -23.93 9.63
N ARG A 659 -22.19 -23.62 8.60
CA ARG A 659 -21.75 -23.69 7.20
C ARG A 659 -20.71 -22.62 6.89
N SER A 660 -19.91 -22.83 5.85
CA SER A 660 -18.98 -21.80 5.35
C SER A 660 -19.76 -20.58 4.83
N GLU A 661 -19.28 -19.37 5.11
CA GLU A 661 -19.79 -18.14 4.52
C GLU A 661 -19.66 -18.22 2.99
N PHE A 662 -20.71 -17.79 2.29
CA PHE A 662 -20.82 -17.95 0.83
C PHE A 662 -21.05 -16.61 0.15
N VAL A 663 -20.80 -16.57 -1.15
CA VAL A 663 -20.98 -15.34 -1.94
C VAL A 663 -22.46 -15.05 -2.11
N LEU A 664 -22.89 -13.88 -1.63
CA LEU A 664 -24.27 -13.42 -1.74
C LEU A 664 -24.74 -13.44 -3.21
N GLY A 665 -25.94 -13.96 -3.44
CA GLY A 665 -26.49 -14.12 -4.79
C GLY A 665 -26.12 -15.43 -5.49
N THR A 666 -25.30 -16.30 -4.87
CA THR A 666 -25.03 -17.67 -5.36
C THR A 666 -25.90 -18.71 -4.64
N GLY A 667 -25.95 -19.94 -5.15
CA GLY A 667 -26.75 -21.03 -4.57
C GLY A 667 -28.24 -20.94 -4.88
N THR A 668 -28.63 -20.26 -5.97
CA THR A 668 -30.04 -19.98 -6.30
C THR A 668 -30.61 -20.90 -7.40
N SER A 669 -29.75 -21.53 -8.20
CA SER A 669 -30.13 -22.51 -9.23
C SER A 669 -28.96 -23.43 -9.57
N PRO A 670 -29.17 -24.56 -10.27
CA PRO A 670 -28.08 -25.44 -10.71
C PRO A 670 -27.02 -24.76 -11.60
N GLU A 671 -27.41 -23.72 -12.33
CA GLU A 671 -26.53 -22.90 -13.15
C GLU A 671 -25.81 -21.80 -12.35
N ASN A 672 -26.23 -21.57 -11.10
CA ASN A 672 -25.63 -20.62 -10.17
C ASN A 672 -25.50 -21.28 -8.77
N PRO A 673 -24.64 -22.31 -8.65
CA PRO A 673 -24.46 -23.05 -7.40
C PRO A 673 -23.79 -22.18 -6.34
N ARG A 674 -23.85 -22.57 -5.07
CA ARG A 674 -23.27 -21.83 -3.94
C ARG A 674 -21.74 -21.78 -4.08
N LEU A 675 -21.18 -20.57 -4.10
CA LEU A 675 -19.74 -20.31 -4.23
C LEU A 675 -19.17 -19.66 -2.96
N PHE A 676 -17.83 -19.66 -2.85
CA PHE A 676 -17.10 -19.22 -1.67
C PHE A 676 -15.99 -18.24 -2.06
N ASN A 677 -15.79 -17.21 -1.26
CA ASN A 677 -14.63 -16.32 -1.36
C ASN A 677 -13.46 -16.86 -0.54
N ASN A 678 -12.26 -16.40 -0.90
CA ASN A 678 -11.10 -16.44 -0.05
C ASN A 678 -10.99 -15.13 0.71
N ALA A 679 -11.11 -15.13 2.03
CA ALA A 679 -11.11 -13.92 2.85
C ALA A 679 -9.72 -13.28 3.00
N ILE A 680 -8.66 -13.96 2.55
CA ILE A 680 -7.27 -13.47 2.50
C ILE A 680 -6.73 -13.59 1.06
N THR A 681 -5.51 -13.11 0.82
CA THR A 681 -4.84 -13.32 -0.47
C THR A 681 -4.71 -14.81 -0.77
N GLY A 682 -4.62 -15.18 -2.04
CA GLY A 682 -4.37 -16.56 -2.47
C GLY A 682 -2.92 -16.82 -2.86
N TYR A 683 -2.03 -15.84 -2.68
CA TYR A 683 -0.62 -15.94 -3.04
C TYR A 683 0.22 -16.42 -1.86
N ILE A 684 1.43 -16.93 -2.16
CA ILE A 684 2.45 -17.16 -1.14
C ILE A 684 3.22 -15.85 -0.96
N ASP A 685 2.62 -14.92 -0.21
CA ASP A 685 3.11 -13.54 -0.05
C ASP A 685 3.31 -13.11 1.41
N ALA A 686 3.43 -14.09 2.31
CA ALA A 686 3.63 -13.87 3.73
C ALA A 686 2.57 -12.92 4.34
N SER A 687 1.33 -12.94 3.83
CA SER A 687 0.18 -12.24 4.40
C SER A 687 -0.08 -12.65 5.85
N PHE A 688 0.34 -13.85 6.28
CA PHE A 688 0.35 -14.24 7.70
C PHE A 688 1.14 -13.26 8.59
N LEU A 689 2.14 -12.59 8.01
CA LEU A 689 2.97 -11.57 8.63
C LEU A 689 2.49 -10.16 8.26
N TYR A 690 2.25 -9.87 6.97
CA TYR A 690 2.00 -8.51 6.48
C TYR A 690 0.54 -8.07 6.51
N GLY A 691 -0.42 -8.98 6.67
CA GLY A 691 -1.83 -8.69 6.51
C GLY A 691 -2.35 -8.90 5.10
N SER A 692 -3.67 -9.00 4.99
CA SER A 692 -4.43 -9.00 3.72
C SER A 692 -5.22 -7.70 3.50
N ASP A 693 -5.11 -6.75 4.43
CA ASP A 693 -5.76 -5.44 4.37
C ASP A 693 -4.86 -4.35 4.98
N PHE A 694 -4.98 -3.12 4.47
CA PHE A 694 -4.11 -2.02 4.85
C PHE A 694 -4.28 -1.56 6.30
N GLU A 695 -5.49 -1.69 6.87
CA GLU A 695 -5.76 -1.28 8.25
C GLU A 695 -4.99 -2.17 9.23
N ARG A 696 -5.02 -3.49 9.01
CA ARG A 696 -4.21 -4.43 9.78
C ARG A 696 -2.72 -4.16 9.60
N THR A 697 -2.24 -4.02 8.37
CA THR A 697 -0.81 -3.75 8.09
C THR A 697 -0.35 -2.46 8.79
N ARG A 698 -1.16 -1.40 8.73
CA ARG A 698 -0.87 -0.12 9.39
C ARG A 698 -0.76 -0.30 10.90
N TRP A 699 -1.66 -1.06 11.50
CA TRP A 699 -1.67 -1.25 12.94
C TRP A 699 -0.46 -2.05 13.44
N ILE A 700 -0.01 -3.09 12.72
CA ILE A 700 1.11 -3.93 13.17
C ILE A 700 2.49 -3.28 12.94
N ARG A 701 2.58 -2.18 12.18
CA ARG A 701 3.83 -1.48 11.89
C ARG A 701 4.24 -0.51 13.00
N ALA A 702 5.55 -0.46 13.27
CA ALA A 702 6.15 0.51 14.18
C ALA A 702 6.33 1.89 13.53
N TYR A 703 6.44 1.95 12.20
CA TYR A 703 6.77 3.16 11.44
C TYR A 703 8.11 3.80 11.84
N VAL A 704 9.03 2.95 12.32
CA VAL A 704 10.40 3.32 12.65
C VAL A 704 11.31 2.27 12.01
N ASP A 705 12.25 2.75 11.17
CA ASP A 705 13.26 1.94 10.47
C ASP A 705 12.70 0.74 9.69
N GLY A 706 11.47 0.85 9.20
CA GLY A 706 10.76 -0.17 8.43
C GLY A 706 10.24 -1.34 9.26
N LYS A 707 10.21 -1.26 10.60
CA LYS A 707 9.96 -2.41 11.47
C LYS A 707 8.49 -2.66 11.81
N PHE A 708 8.21 -3.89 12.23
CA PHE A 708 6.99 -4.25 12.94
C PHE A 708 7.06 -3.87 14.42
N ARG A 709 5.90 -3.60 15.02
CA ARG A 709 5.75 -3.51 16.49
C ARG A 709 6.07 -4.85 17.11
N THR A 710 6.65 -4.82 18.30
CA THR A 710 6.89 -6.00 19.12
C THR A 710 6.57 -5.68 20.57
N SER A 711 6.35 -6.71 21.38
CA SER A 711 6.26 -6.60 22.83
C SER A 711 7.55 -7.08 23.51
N ALA A 712 7.64 -6.91 24.82
CA ALA A 712 8.75 -7.41 25.63
C ALA A 712 9.16 -8.86 25.26
N GLY A 713 10.48 -9.09 25.10
CA GLY A 713 11.03 -10.35 24.61
C GLY A 713 11.05 -10.50 23.08
N ASN A 714 10.83 -9.40 22.35
CA ASN A 714 10.76 -9.40 20.88
C ASN A 714 9.70 -10.38 20.37
N LEU A 715 8.55 -10.39 21.06
CA LEU A 715 7.36 -11.17 20.75
C LEU A 715 6.39 -10.35 19.89
N LEU A 716 5.35 -10.99 19.36
CA LEU A 716 4.26 -10.27 18.70
C LEU A 716 3.68 -9.16 19.62
N PRO A 717 3.17 -8.06 19.05
CA PRO A 717 2.51 -7.03 19.84
C PRO A 717 1.19 -7.56 20.39
N TYR A 718 0.81 -7.15 21.60
CA TYR A 718 -0.53 -7.39 22.13
C TYR A 718 -1.54 -6.41 21.55
N ASN A 719 -2.84 -6.73 21.55
CA ASN A 719 -3.95 -5.86 21.14
C ASN A 719 -4.19 -4.65 22.08
N THR A 720 -3.12 -3.99 22.49
CA THR A 720 -3.07 -2.89 23.46
C THR A 720 -2.53 -1.64 22.79
N ILE A 721 -2.71 -0.48 23.44
CA ILE A 721 -2.43 0.85 22.85
C ILE A 721 -1.00 0.96 22.30
N ASP A 722 -0.01 0.42 23.02
CA ASP A 722 1.40 0.46 22.67
C ASP A 722 1.95 -0.92 22.24
N GLY A 723 1.11 -1.95 22.19
CA GLY A 723 1.54 -3.32 21.90
C GLY A 723 2.09 -4.08 23.10
N GLU A 724 2.20 -3.48 24.29
CA GLU A 724 2.75 -4.14 25.47
C GLU A 724 1.67 -4.81 26.33
N TYR A 725 2.00 -5.96 26.91
CA TYR A 725 1.02 -6.75 27.67
C TYR A 725 0.39 -5.96 28.82
N GLU A 726 1.14 -5.08 29.50
CA GLU A 726 0.65 -4.35 30.68
C GLU A 726 -0.33 -3.23 30.33
N SER A 727 -0.39 -2.81 29.06
CA SER A 727 -1.19 -1.66 28.62
C SER A 727 -2.68 -1.99 28.45
N PRO A 728 -3.57 -0.97 28.42
CA PRO A 728 -4.98 -1.16 28.12
C PRO A 728 -5.20 -1.67 26.70
N VAL A 729 -6.27 -2.45 26.49
CA VAL A 729 -6.69 -2.91 25.16
C VAL A 729 -7.01 -1.71 24.27
N ASP A 730 -6.46 -1.72 23.06
CA ASP A 730 -6.73 -0.71 22.04
C ASP A 730 -8.07 -1.02 21.35
N PRO A 731 -9.07 -0.11 21.38
CA PRO A 731 -10.33 -0.32 20.67
C PRO A 731 -10.16 -0.42 19.14
N ASN A 732 -9.04 0.06 18.59
CA ASN A 732 -8.72 0.01 17.17
C ASN A 732 -7.85 -1.18 16.78
N ALA A 733 -7.51 -2.07 17.72
CA ALA A 733 -6.70 -3.25 17.40
C ALA A 733 -7.43 -4.19 16.42
N PRO A 734 -6.71 -4.78 15.44
CA PRO A 734 -7.27 -5.74 14.51
C PRO A 734 -7.93 -6.93 15.22
N HIS A 735 -9.02 -7.43 14.65
CA HIS A 735 -9.71 -8.61 15.17
C HIS A 735 -8.81 -9.85 15.13
N MET A 736 -8.80 -10.63 16.23
CA MET A 736 -8.17 -11.94 16.30
C MET A 736 -9.23 -13.01 16.55
N ASP A 737 -9.12 -14.14 15.85
CA ASP A 737 -10.03 -15.27 15.96
C ASP A 737 -9.92 -15.90 17.37
N ARG A 738 -11.08 -16.20 17.96
CA ARG A 738 -11.17 -16.55 19.39
C ARG A 738 -12.28 -17.57 19.68
N ALA A 739 -11.93 -18.86 19.68
CA ALA A 739 -12.86 -19.86 20.20
C ALA A 739 -12.95 -19.80 21.74
N ILE A 740 -11.87 -19.39 22.41
CA ILE A 740 -11.78 -19.27 23.89
C ILE A 740 -11.14 -17.92 24.22
N VAL A 741 -11.82 -17.03 24.95
CA VAL A 741 -11.32 -15.68 25.28
C VAL A 741 -10.54 -15.69 26.61
N PRO A 742 -9.27 -15.22 26.65
CA PRO A 742 -8.50 -15.01 27.85
C PRO A 742 -9.24 -14.14 28.86
N PRO A 743 -9.10 -14.41 30.17
CA PRO A 743 -9.79 -13.65 31.20
C PRO A 743 -9.54 -12.13 31.17
N ASP A 744 -8.38 -11.70 30.68
CA ASP A 744 -7.96 -10.30 30.55
C ASP A 744 -8.29 -9.68 29.17
N GLY A 745 -8.75 -10.48 28.21
CA GLY A 745 -9.05 -10.05 26.84
C GLY A 745 -7.83 -9.66 26.01
N LYS A 746 -6.61 -10.05 26.42
CA LYS A 746 -5.35 -9.68 25.76
C LYS A 746 -4.80 -10.81 24.90
N TRP A 747 -4.34 -10.46 23.69
CA TRP A 747 -3.92 -11.41 22.66
C TRP A 747 -2.76 -10.86 21.86
N PHE A 748 -1.93 -11.74 21.31
CA PHE A 748 -1.00 -11.33 20.26
C PHE A 748 -1.77 -10.90 19.00
N VAL A 749 -1.25 -9.92 18.28
CA VAL A 749 -1.76 -9.43 17.00
C VAL A 749 -0.69 -9.69 15.94
N ALA A 750 -1.11 -10.25 14.81
CA ALA A 750 -0.26 -10.54 13.65
C ALA A 750 -0.97 -10.17 12.35
N GLY A 751 -0.31 -10.39 11.21
CA GLY A 751 -0.88 -10.23 9.87
C GLY A 751 -2.11 -11.10 9.60
N GLU A 752 -2.28 -12.22 10.31
CA GLU A 752 -3.47 -13.06 10.16
C GLU A 752 -4.12 -13.37 11.51
N SER A 753 -5.45 -13.44 11.50
CA SER A 753 -6.32 -13.47 12.68
C SER A 753 -6.22 -14.74 13.54
N ARG A 754 -5.78 -15.87 12.98
CA ARG A 754 -5.68 -17.16 13.64
C ARG A 754 -4.31 -17.41 14.30
N ALA A 755 -3.42 -16.41 14.33
CA ALA A 755 -2.07 -16.54 14.91
C ALA A 755 -2.06 -17.10 16.35
N ASN A 756 -3.12 -16.88 17.14
CA ASN A 756 -3.24 -17.35 18.52
C ASN A 756 -3.84 -18.77 18.66
N GLU A 757 -4.12 -19.49 17.57
CA GLU A 757 -4.80 -20.79 17.63
C GLU A 757 -4.09 -21.77 18.56
N GLN A 758 -2.75 -21.82 18.49
CA GLN A 758 -1.90 -22.65 19.36
C GLN A 758 -0.47 -22.05 19.45
N PRO A 759 0.33 -22.35 20.50
CA PRO A 759 1.60 -21.64 20.79
C PRO A 759 2.73 -21.86 19.76
N ILE A 760 2.82 -23.01 19.09
CA ILE A 760 3.78 -23.24 18.00
C ILE A 760 3.49 -22.29 16.82
N LEU A 761 2.22 -22.05 16.49
CA LEU A 761 1.84 -21.13 15.41
C LEU A 761 2.22 -19.69 15.76
N ALA A 762 1.84 -19.22 16.96
CA ALA A 762 2.22 -17.89 17.43
C ALA A 762 3.76 -17.71 17.50
N ALA A 763 4.49 -18.78 17.86
CA ALA A 763 5.95 -18.81 17.82
C ALA A 763 6.48 -18.63 16.38
N MET A 764 5.87 -19.29 15.39
CA MET A 764 6.24 -19.15 13.97
C MET A 764 5.97 -17.74 13.42
N HIS A 765 4.82 -17.13 13.75
CA HIS A 765 4.56 -15.73 13.40
C HIS A 765 5.61 -14.79 14.01
N THR A 766 5.94 -15.00 15.29
CA THR A 766 6.99 -14.23 15.98
C THR A 766 8.34 -14.38 15.29
N LEU A 767 8.72 -15.59 14.91
CA LEU A 767 9.98 -15.88 14.23
C LEU A 767 10.14 -15.04 12.94
N PHE A 768 9.10 -14.94 12.13
CA PHE A 768 9.15 -14.16 10.89
C PHE A 768 9.06 -12.64 11.12
N VAL A 769 8.43 -12.17 12.20
CA VAL A 769 8.55 -10.77 12.64
C VAL A 769 10.01 -10.43 12.98
N ARG A 770 10.68 -11.33 13.72
CA ARG A 770 12.10 -11.16 14.05
C ARG A 770 12.96 -11.11 12.79
N GLU A 771 12.72 -12.00 11.81
CA GLU A 771 13.49 -12.01 10.57
C GLU A 771 13.28 -10.73 9.75
N HIS A 772 12.04 -10.23 9.64
CA HIS A 772 11.76 -8.96 8.98
C HIS A 772 12.53 -7.81 9.64
N ASN A 773 12.40 -7.67 10.96
CA ASN A 773 13.07 -6.60 11.71
C ASN A 773 14.60 -6.69 11.61
N ARG A 774 15.17 -7.90 11.60
CA ARG A 774 16.60 -8.14 11.37
C ARG A 774 17.06 -7.67 9.99
N ILE A 775 16.27 -7.95 8.93
CA ILE A 775 16.58 -7.49 7.58
C ILE A 775 16.50 -5.95 7.50
N CYS A 776 15.51 -5.33 8.15
CA CYS A 776 15.43 -3.87 8.25
C CYS A 776 16.68 -3.27 8.90
N ASP A 777 17.16 -3.86 10.01
CA ASP A 777 18.41 -3.43 10.66
C ASP A 777 19.63 -3.58 9.75
N GLU A 778 19.76 -4.72 9.06
CA GLU A 778 20.87 -4.99 8.14
C GLU A 778 20.89 -3.98 6.99
N TYR A 779 19.74 -3.71 6.38
CA TYR A 779 19.64 -2.80 5.25
C TYR A 779 19.68 -1.33 5.66
N LYS A 780 19.29 -0.96 6.89
CA LYS A 780 19.51 0.38 7.42
C LYS A 780 21.00 0.71 7.55
N ILE A 781 21.82 -0.27 7.89
CA ILE A 781 23.29 -0.12 7.92
C ILE A 781 23.85 0.03 6.51
N LYS A 782 23.39 -0.79 5.55
CA LYS A 782 23.85 -0.76 4.15
C LYS A 782 23.38 0.49 3.40
N HIS A 783 22.19 0.97 3.73
CA HIS A 783 21.51 2.10 3.11
C HIS A 783 21.00 3.08 4.18
N PRO A 784 21.88 3.85 4.84
CA PRO A 784 21.49 4.80 5.88
C PRO A 784 20.46 5.84 5.40
N GLU A 785 20.45 6.13 4.10
CA GLU A 785 19.55 7.06 3.42
C GLU A 785 18.13 6.53 3.21
N TRP A 786 17.89 5.22 3.32
CA TRP A 786 16.56 4.66 3.13
C TRP A 786 15.62 5.08 4.27
N VAL A 787 14.41 5.48 3.88
CA VAL A 787 13.31 5.82 4.79
C VAL A 787 12.56 4.56 5.23
N ASP A 788 11.73 4.70 6.28
CA ASP A 788 10.92 3.60 6.86
C ASP A 788 10.23 2.74 5.80
N GLU A 789 9.56 3.38 4.83
CA GLU A 789 8.80 2.67 3.80
C GLU A 789 9.70 1.87 2.84
N GLN A 790 10.87 2.40 2.46
CA GLN A 790 11.80 1.68 1.58
C GLN A 790 12.37 0.44 2.28
N LEU A 791 12.72 0.56 3.57
CA LEU A 791 13.19 -0.55 4.39
C LEU A 791 12.11 -1.61 4.56
N PHE A 792 10.88 -1.20 4.92
CA PHE A 792 9.75 -2.10 5.10
C PHE A 792 9.46 -2.90 3.83
N GLN A 793 9.37 -2.24 2.68
CA GLN A 793 9.03 -2.92 1.42
C GLN A 793 10.16 -3.82 0.91
N HIS A 794 11.42 -3.42 1.13
CA HIS A 794 12.56 -4.27 0.80
C HIS A 794 12.61 -5.52 1.69
N ALA A 795 12.49 -5.34 3.00
CA ALA A 795 12.43 -6.46 3.95
C ALA A 795 11.22 -7.36 3.68
N ARG A 796 10.06 -6.78 3.34
CA ARG A 796 8.88 -7.52 2.91
C ARG A 796 9.16 -8.40 1.70
N ARG A 797 9.75 -7.82 0.65
CA ARG A 797 10.09 -8.56 -0.57
C ARG A 797 11.07 -9.71 -0.28
N MET A 798 12.10 -9.48 0.53
CA MET A 798 13.07 -10.50 0.94
C MET A 798 12.43 -11.65 1.73
N VAL A 799 11.58 -11.34 2.72
CA VAL A 799 10.90 -12.38 3.52
C VAL A 799 9.94 -13.20 2.67
N ILE A 800 9.19 -12.58 1.76
CA ILE A 800 8.32 -13.28 0.80
C ILE A 800 9.13 -14.26 -0.05
N ALA A 801 10.30 -13.82 -0.53
CA ALA A 801 11.19 -14.66 -1.32
C ALA A 801 11.80 -15.81 -0.51
N TYR A 802 12.23 -15.57 0.73
CA TYR A 802 12.68 -16.64 1.63
C TYR A 802 11.59 -17.66 1.90
N PHE A 803 10.39 -17.20 2.24
CA PHE A 803 9.25 -18.07 2.52
C PHE A 803 8.89 -18.92 1.30
N SER A 804 8.79 -18.29 0.12
CA SER A 804 8.54 -18.99 -1.15
C SER A 804 9.65 -20.00 -1.48
N ASN A 805 10.92 -19.64 -1.27
CA ASN A 805 12.05 -20.55 -1.50
C ASN A 805 11.94 -21.80 -0.60
N ILE A 806 11.66 -21.61 0.68
CA ILE A 806 11.47 -22.71 1.65
C ILE A 806 10.29 -23.59 1.23
N VAL A 807 9.17 -23.01 0.81
CA VAL A 807 8.01 -23.77 0.33
C VAL A 807 8.36 -24.65 -0.86
N TYR A 808 8.95 -24.08 -1.91
CA TYR A 808 9.14 -24.79 -3.18
C TYR A 808 10.38 -25.69 -3.23
N HIS A 809 11.42 -25.39 -2.42
CA HIS A 809 12.70 -26.08 -2.47
C HIS A 809 13.03 -26.92 -1.23
N GLU A 810 12.29 -26.75 -0.12
CA GLU A 810 12.45 -27.60 1.07
C GLU A 810 11.14 -28.33 1.40
N TRP A 811 10.10 -27.60 1.82
CA TRP A 811 8.89 -28.17 2.42
C TRP A 811 8.09 -29.03 1.43
N LEU A 812 7.87 -28.59 0.20
CA LEU A 812 7.08 -29.37 -0.76
C LEU A 812 7.82 -30.62 -1.28
N PRO A 813 9.13 -30.55 -1.62
CA PRO A 813 9.92 -31.72 -1.98
C PRO A 813 10.02 -32.82 -0.91
N ILE A 814 10.16 -32.48 0.38
CA ILE A 814 10.25 -33.49 1.45
C ILE A 814 8.94 -34.28 1.64
N LEU A 815 7.80 -33.71 1.23
CA LEU A 815 6.52 -34.40 1.20
C LEU A 815 6.41 -35.36 0.00
N GLY A 816 7.37 -35.31 -0.93
CA GLY A 816 7.40 -36.06 -2.18
C GLY A 816 6.62 -35.42 -3.33
N VAL A 817 6.36 -34.10 -3.26
CA VAL A 817 5.72 -33.34 -4.34
C VAL A 817 6.80 -32.52 -5.06
N HIS A 818 7.09 -32.88 -6.31
CA HIS A 818 8.14 -32.25 -7.10
C HIS A 818 7.55 -31.50 -8.30
N LEU A 819 7.74 -30.18 -8.31
CA LEU A 819 7.31 -29.34 -9.43
C LEU A 819 8.28 -29.45 -10.61
N PRO A 820 7.80 -29.25 -11.86
CA PRO A 820 8.66 -29.00 -13.00
C PRO A 820 9.55 -27.77 -12.77
N ALA A 821 10.69 -27.72 -13.47
CA ALA A 821 11.56 -26.55 -13.48
C ALA A 821 10.77 -25.29 -13.85
N TYR A 822 11.07 -24.19 -13.16
CA TYR A 822 10.42 -22.91 -13.42
C TYR A 822 10.83 -22.36 -14.79
N THR A 823 9.86 -21.87 -15.56
CA THR A 823 10.08 -21.35 -16.93
C THR A 823 9.70 -19.88 -17.06
N GLY A 824 9.54 -19.15 -15.95
CA GLY A 824 9.06 -17.77 -15.92
C GLY A 824 7.55 -17.65 -15.66
N TYR A 825 7.13 -16.42 -15.35
CA TYR A 825 5.74 -16.05 -15.07
C TYR A 825 4.84 -16.26 -16.30
N LYS A 826 3.63 -16.79 -16.08
CA LYS A 826 2.62 -17.10 -17.09
C LYS A 826 1.33 -16.33 -16.79
N PRO A 827 1.03 -15.24 -17.53
CA PRO A 827 -0.13 -14.41 -17.25
C PRO A 827 -1.49 -15.11 -17.47
N ASP A 828 -1.52 -16.21 -18.20
CA ASP A 828 -2.71 -17.02 -18.47
C ASP A 828 -2.96 -18.14 -17.43
N VAL A 829 -2.08 -18.31 -16.44
CA VAL A 829 -2.26 -19.26 -15.34
C VAL A 829 -3.00 -18.60 -14.19
N ASN A 830 -4.15 -19.17 -13.78
CA ASN A 830 -4.91 -18.69 -12.63
C ASN A 830 -4.33 -19.25 -11.31
N PRO A 831 -3.74 -18.39 -10.44
CA PRO A 831 -3.14 -18.82 -9.17
C PRO A 831 -4.16 -19.01 -8.04
N GLN A 832 -5.45 -18.68 -8.24
CA GLN A 832 -6.47 -18.81 -7.20
C GLN A 832 -6.50 -20.20 -6.57
N VAL A 833 -6.60 -20.23 -5.24
CA VAL A 833 -6.74 -21.47 -4.49
C VAL A 833 -8.06 -22.13 -4.84
N THR A 834 -8.02 -23.43 -5.14
CA THR A 834 -9.21 -24.18 -5.53
C THR A 834 -10.08 -24.54 -4.32
N ASN A 835 -11.39 -24.63 -4.54
CA ASN A 835 -12.33 -25.09 -3.52
C ASN A 835 -11.96 -26.51 -3.00
N MET A 836 -11.53 -27.41 -3.89
CA MET A 836 -11.04 -28.74 -3.53
C MET A 836 -9.84 -28.70 -2.60
N PHE A 837 -8.88 -27.82 -2.92
CA PHE A 837 -7.65 -27.71 -2.16
C PHE A 837 -7.93 -27.27 -0.71
N THR A 838 -8.73 -26.21 -0.53
CA THR A 838 -9.04 -25.65 0.81
C THR A 838 -10.04 -26.48 1.63
N ALA A 839 -11.01 -27.11 0.98
CA ALA A 839 -12.07 -27.86 1.65
C ALA A 839 -11.67 -29.29 2.02
N ALA A 840 -10.71 -29.89 1.30
CA ALA A 840 -10.33 -31.29 1.50
C ALA A 840 -8.82 -31.55 1.50
N ALA A 841 -8.08 -31.23 0.42
CA ALA A 841 -6.71 -31.72 0.27
C ALA A 841 -5.74 -31.12 1.31
N PHE A 842 -5.73 -29.80 1.49
CA PHE A 842 -4.80 -29.10 2.38
C PHE A 842 -5.18 -29.19 3.87
N ARG A 843 -5.99 -30.19 4.23
CA ARG A 843 -6.35 -30.56 5.61
C ARG A 843 -5.54 -31.76 6.12
N PHE A 844 -4.63 -32.30 5.30
CA PHE A 844 -3.78 -33.45 5.65
C PHE A 844 -2.91 -33.20 6.89
N GLY A 845 -2.55 -31.94 7.17
CA GLY A 845 -1.77 -31.57 8.35
C GLY A 845 -2.35 -32.08 9.68
N HIS A 846 -3.67 -32.22 9.77
CA HIS A 846 -4.34 -32.66 10.99
C HIS A 846 -4.01 -34.10 11.41
N THR A 847 -3.60 -34.97 10.48
CA THR A 847 -3.24 -36.36 10.79
C THR A 847 -1.80 -36.47 11.29
N MET A 848 -0.99 -35.42 11.08
CA MET A 848 0.43 -35.37 11.45
C MET A 848 0.67 -34.80 12.85
N VAL A 849 -0.38 -34.29 13.53
CA VAL A 849 -0.27 -33.60 14.82
C VAL A 849 -0.01 -34.56 15.97
N ASN A 850 0.97 -34.22 16.81
CA ASN A 850 1.28 -34.95 18.03
C ASN A 850 0.31 -34.62 19.19
N PRO A 851 -0.04 -35.60 20.04
CA PRO A 851 -0.88 -35.34 21.22
C PRO A 851 -0.12 -34.58 22.33
N VAL A 852 1.21 -34.53 22.26
CA VAL A 852 2.09 -33.83 23.19
C VAL A 852 2.96 -32.84 22.42
N ILE A 853 2.99 -31.59 22.91
CA ILE A 853 3.94 -30.55 22.49
C ILE A 853 5.13 -30.60 23.43
N GLU A 854 6.29 -30.96 22.88
CA GLU A 854 7.55 -30.90 23.62
C GLU A 854 8.00 -29.45 23.80
N ARG A 855 8.60 -29.16 24.95
CA ARG A 855 9.21 -27.88 25.30
C ARG A 855 10.63 -28.16 25.75
N ILE A 856 11.61 -27.72 24.97
CA ILE A 856 13.03 -27.98 25.18
C ILE A 856 13.74 -26.64 25.26
N GLY A 857 14.37 -26.33 26.39
CA GLY A 857 15.06 -25.07 26.59
C GLY A 857 16.19 -24.85 25.58
N ALA A 858 16.66 -23.60 25.48
CA ALA A 858 17.82 -23.26 24.65
C ALA A 858 19.10 -24.01 25.10
N ASP A 859 19.13 -24.45 26.36
CA ASP A 859 20.14 -25.32 26.99
C ASP A 859 19.99 -26.80 26.64
N CYS A 860 19.05 -27.16 25.76
CA CYS A 860 18.86 -28.51 25.21
C CYS A 860 18.28 -29.52 26.20
N GLU A 861 17.80 -29.04 27.35
CA GLU A 861 17.15 -29.83 28.36
C GLU A 861 15.63 -29.63 28.31
N ILE A 862 14.88 -30.56 28.91
CA ILE A 862 13.43 -30.38 29.06
C ILE A 862 13.19 -29.10 29.86
N HIS A 863 12.41 -28.17 29.29
CA HIS A 863 12.11 -26.90 29.93
C HIS A 863 11.45 -27.13 31.31
N GLU A 864 11.77 -26.32 32.32
CA GLU A 864 11.31 -26.52 33.71
C GLU A 864 9.77 -26.59 33.90
N LYS A 865 9.03 -26.03 32.94
CA LYS A 865 7.56 -26.09 32.89
C LYS A 865 7.01 -27.41 32.34
N GLY A 866 7.86 -28.32 31.86
CA GLY A 866 7.50 -29.63 31.29
C GLY A 866 6.83 -29.55 29.92
N HIS A 867 6.40 -30.68 29.37
CA HIS A 867 5.65 -30.74 28.09
C HIS A 867 4.18 -30.35 28.27
N LEU A 868 3.46 -30.11 27.16
CA LEU A 868 2.04 -29.74 27.14
C LEU A 868 1.22 -30.78 26.37
N ASN A 869 -0.02 -31.06 26.78
CA ASN A 869 -0.94 -31.82 25.92
C ASN A 869 -1.56 -30.89 24.89
N PHE A 870 -1.70 -31.35 23.65
CA PHE A 870 -2.20 -30.53 22.55
C PHE A 870 -3.63 -30.02 22.80
N LYS A 871 -4.51 -30.84 23.37
CA LYS A 871 -5.88 -30.43 23.73
C LYS A 871 -5.98 -29.27 24.73
N ASP A 872 -4.91 -28.98 25.48
CA ASP A 872 -4.92 -28.00 26.58
C ASP A 872 -4.33 -26.62 26.16
N VAL A 873 -3.86 -26.44 24.92
CA VAL A 873 -3.10 -25.24 24.51
C VAL A 873 -3.82 -24.27 23.58
N PHE A 874 -5.03 -24.60 23.12
CA PHE A 874 -5.74 -23.77 22.15
C PHE A 874 -6.06 -22.38 22.70
N PHE A 875 -5.78 -21.33 21.92
CA PHE A 875 -6.07 -19.93 22.29
C PHE A 875 -5.46 -19.47 23.62
N ALA A 876 -4.28 -20.01 23.99
CA ALA A 876 -3.59 -19.73 25.24
C ALA A 876 -2.24 -18.99 25.01
N PRO A 877 -2.25 -17.71 24.57
CA PRO A 877 -1.02 -16.97 24.24
C PRO A 877 -0.09 -16.75 25.44
N ALA A 878 -0.61 -16.85 26.67
CA ALA A 878 0.18 -16.76 27.90
C ALA A 878 1.28 -17.82 27.99
N LEU A 879 1.10 -18.99 27.35
CA LEU A 879 2.06 -20.10 27.39
C LEU A 879 3.43 -19.75 26.78
N ILE A 880 3.49 -18.82 25.82
CA ILE A 880 4.74 -18.32 25.23
C ILE A 880 5.49 -17.45 26.25
N ARG A 881 4.76 -16.56 26.92
CA ARG A 881 5.34 -15.69 27.95
C ARG A 881 5.81 -16.47 29.18
N GLU A 882 5.11 -17.55 29.54
CA GLU A 882 5.48 -18.41 30.69
C GLU A 882 6.83 -19.12 30.56
N VAL A 883 7.40 -19.16 29.35
CA VAL A 883 8.70 -19.77 29.05
C VAL A 883 9.69 -18.76 28.45
N ASP A 884 9.41 -17.47 28.62
CA ASP A 884 10.26 -16.35 28.20
C ASP A 884 10.68 -16.35 26.71
N GLY A 885 9.88 -16.92 25.81
CA GLY A 885 10.23 -16.93 24.39
C GLY A 885 9.55 -17.98 23.53
N ILE A 886 10.08 -18.13 22.31
CA ILE A 886 9.57 -19.04 21.27
C ILE A 886 10.45 -20.28 21.12
N GLU A 887 11.67 -20.21 21.64
CA GLU A 887 12.73 -21.20 21.53
C GLU A 887 12.26 -22.59 21.99
N PRO A 888 11.54 -22.74 23.12
CA PRO A 888 11.11 -24.05 23.58
C PRO A 888 10.18 -24.80 22.63
N PHE A 889 9.36 -24.06 21.88
CA PHE A 889 8.45 -24.63 20.90
C PHE A 889 9.16 -24.97 19.59
N MET A 890 10.12 -24.14 19.16
CA MET A 890 10.90 -24.38 17.94
C MET A 890 11.75 -25.64 18.06
N ILE A 891 12.51 -25.79 19.15
CA ILE A 891 13.33 -26.98 19.40
C ILE A 891 12.44 -28.21 19.60
N GLY A 892 11.36 -28.08 20.38
CA GLY A 892 10.41 -29.16 20.61
C GLY A 892 9.81 -29.71 19.31
N CYS A 893 9.56 -28.86 18.32
CA CYS A 893 9.11 -29.31 17.00
C CYS A 893 10.16 -30.13 16.24
N VAL A 894 11.44 -29.78 16.34
CA VAL A 894 12.55 -30.52 15.69
C VAL A 894 12.81 -31.85 16.40
N ASN A 895 12.69 -31.88 17.73
CA ASN A 895 12.98 -33.05 18.56
C ASN A 895 11.82 -34.08 18.64
N LYS A 896 10.68 -33.82 17.98
CA LYS A 896 9.55 -34.77 17.99
C LYS A 896 9.21 -35.20 16.56
N PRO A 897 9.27 -36.50 16.23
CA PRO A 897 8.75 -36.97 14.94
C PRO A 897 7.25 -36.67 14.84
N GLN A 898 6.81 -36.18 13.68
CA GLN A 898 5.38 -35.98 13.44
C GLN A 898 4.64 -37.33 13.34
N GLN A 899 3.32 -37.31 13.50
CA GLN A 899 2.49 -38.49 13.24
C GLN A 899 2.41 -38.79 11.73
N GLN A 900 1.97 -39.99 11.36
CA GLN A 900 1.86 -40.40 9.98
C GLN A 900 0.78 -39.60 9.23
N SER A 901 1.05 -39.24 7.98
CA SER A 901 0.00 -38.76 7.07
C SER A 901 -0.83 -39.95 6.61
N ASP A 902 -1.92 -40.26 7.30
CA ASP A 902 -2.85 -41.33 6.90
C ASP A 902 -4.29 -41.01 7.34
N ALA A 903 -5.19 -42.00 7.28
CA ALA A 903 -6.56 -41.85 7.74
C ALA A 903 -6.72 -42.11 9.25
N GLN A 904 -5.75 -41.73 10.10
CA GLN A 904 -5.81 -41.76 11.57
C GLN A 904 -5.60 -40.36 12.13
N VAL A 905 -6.33 -39.99 13.20
CA VAL A 905 -6.18 -38.70 13.87
C VAL A 905 -6.20 -38.87 15.38
N VAL A 906 -5.29 -38.19 16.06
CA VAL A 906 -5.19 -38.21 17.53
C VAL A 906 -6.48 -37.72 18.21
N SER A 907 -6.77 -38.29 19.38
CA SER A 907 -7.98 -37.97 20.13
C SER A 907 -8.07 -36.48 20.49
N ASP A 908 -6.95 -35.78 20.66
CA ASP A 908 -6.89 -34.35 20.97
C ASP A 908 -7.62 -33.49 19.91
N LEU A 909 -7.55 -33.88 18.63
CA LEU A 909 -8.26 -33.20 17.53
C LEU A 909 -9.62 -33.82 17.20
N ARG A 910 -9.78 -35.13 17.40
CA ARG A 910 -11.02 -35.85 17.06
C ARG A 910 -12.10 -35.74 18.15
N ASN A 911 -11.70 -35.56 19.40
CA ASN A 911 -12.63 -35.57 20.55
C ASN A 911 -12.54 -34.32 21.42
N PHE A 912 -11.39 -33.64 21.44
CA PHE A 912 -11.13 -32.52 22.36
C PHE A 912 -10.84 -31.19 21.63
N LEU A 913 -11.20 -31.05 20.35
CA LEU A 913 -10.93 -29.82 19.59
C LEU A 913 -11.62 -28.63 20.27
N PHE A 914 -10.82 -27.64 20.68
CA PHE A 914 -11.24 -26.43 21.41
C PHE A 914 -11.97 -26.67 22.75
N GLY A 915 -11.84 -27.87 23.35
CA GLY A 915 -12.33 -28.12 24.71
C GLY A 915 -12.84 -29.54 24.95
N PRO A 916 -13.36 -29.80 26.16
CA PRO A 916 -13.83 -31.14 26.55
C PRO A 916 -15.13 -31.56 25.83
N PRO A 917 -15.28 -32.85 25.46
CA PRO A 917 -16.50 -33.39 24.86
C PRO A 917 -17.76 -33.07 25.68
N GLY A 918 -18.82 -32.60 25.01
CA GLY A 918 -20.08 -32.26 25.66
C GLY A 918 -20.08 -30.95 26.46
N ALA A 919 -18.95 -30.25 26.54
CA ALA A 919 -18.77 -28.95 27.19
C ALA A 919 -17.96 -27.97 26.32
N GLY A 920 -18.20 -28.00 25.00
CA GLY A 920 -17.58 -27.11 24.01
C GLY A 920 -16.61 -27.80 23.05
N GLY A 921 -16.14 -29.01 23.36
CA GLY A 921 -15.28 -29.80 22.48
C GLY A 921 -15.95 -30.23 21.17
N MET A 922 -15.13 -30.42 20.13
CA MET A 922 -15.56 -30.79 18.78
C MET A 922 -14.72 -31.95 18.19
N ASP A 923 -15.16 -32.45 17.04
CA ASP A 923 -14.46 -33.44 16.23
C ASP A 923 -14.01 -32.82 14.90
N LEU A 924 -12.70 -32.59 14.77
CA LEU A 924 -12.13 -31.97 13.57
C LEU A 924 -12.34 -32.80 12.29
N VAL A 925 -12.31 -34.13 12.40
CA VAL A 925 -12.52 -35.03 11.26
C VAL A 925 -13.96 -34.94 10.79
N ALA A 926 -14.92 -35.01 11.71
CA ALA A 926 -16.32 -34.87 11.38
C ALA A 926 -16.62 -33.49 10.75
N LEU A 927 -16.00 -32.43 11.25
CA LEU A 927 -16.08 -31.09 10.67
C LEU A 927 -15.51 -31.02 9.25
N ASN A 928 -14.38 -31.69 8.96
CA ASN A 928 -13.79 -31.71 7.62
C ASN A 928 -14.63 -32.50 6.61
N ILE A 929 -15.21 -33.63 7.03
CA ILE A 929 -16.14 -34.39 6.18
C ILE A 929 -17.38 -33.55 5.88
N MET A 930 -17.99 -32.94 6.90
CA MET A 930 -19.14 -32.06 6.72
C MET A 930 -18.81 -30.87 5.81
N ARG A 931 -17.64 -30.25 5.98
CA ARG A 931 -17.16 -29.15 5.14
C ARG A 931 -17.02 -29.55 3.67
N GLY A 932 -16.50 -30.75 3.39
CA GLY A 932 -16.45 -31.27 2.02
C GLY A 932 -17.84 -31.39 1.39
N ARG A 933 -18.80 -31.95 2.14
CA ARG A 933 -20.20 -32.12 1.69
C ARG A 933 -20.90 -30.78 1.48
N GLU A 934 -20.81 -29.87 2.44
CA GLU A 934 -21.52 -28.59 2.41
C GLU A 934 -20.91 -27.57 1.44
N ARG A 935 -19.66 -27.79 1.01
CA ARG A 935 -18.98 -27.04 -0.06
C ARG A 935 -19.06 -27.71 -1.44
N GLY A 936 -19.92 -28.73 -1.59
CA GLY A 936 -20.22 -29.36 -2.87
C GLY A 936 -19.04 -30.10 -3.50
N ILE A 937 -18.10 -30.61 -2.70
CA ILE A 937 -16.95 -31.37 -3.23
C ILE A 937 -17.39 -32.75 -3.72
N MET A 938 -16.84 -33.16 -4.87
CA MET A 938 -17.12 -34.46 -5.49
C MET A 938 -16.76 -35.65 -4.57
N ASP A 939 -17.34 -36.82 -4.85
CA ASP A 939 -16.87 -38.06 -4.24
C ASP A 939 -15.43 -38.39 -4.65
N TYR A 940 -14.80 -39.26 -3.88
CA TYR A 940 -13.41 -39.67 -4.06
C TYR A 940 -13.10 -40.20 -5.48
N ASN A 941 -13.93 -41.08 -6.04
CA ASN A 941 -13.64 -41.69 -7.34
C ASN A 941 -13.86 -40.70 -8.50
N SER A 942 -14.89 -39.85 -8.41
CA SER A 942 -15.13 -38.78 -9.39
C SER A 942 -14.03 -37.72 -9.33
N THR A 943 -13.48 -37.44 -8.15
CA THR A 943 -12.31 -36.56 -8.01
C THR A 943 -11.07 -37.20 -8.66
N ARG A 944 -10.81 -38.49 -8.44
CA ARG A 944 -9.71 -39.21 -9.13
C ARG A 944 -9.82 -39.09 -10.64
N GLU A 945 -11.00 -39.34 -11.20
CA GLU A 945 -11.26 -39.25 -12.63
C GLU A 945 -11.03 -37.83 -13.18
N TYR A 946 -11.47 -36.79 -12.46
CA TYR A 946 -11.22 -35.40 -12.82
C TYR A 946 -9.72 -35.06 -12.92
N TYR A 947 -8.90 -35.59 -12.00
CA TYR A 947 -7.44 -35.45 -12.03
C TYR A 947 -6.74 -36.43 -12.98
N GLY A 948 -7.49 -37.14 -13.84
CA GLY A 948 -6.94 -38.07 -14.83
C GLY A 948 -6.45 -39.39 -14.24
N LEU A 949 -6.80 -39.69 -13.00
CA LEU A 949 -6.42 -40.92 -12.29
C LEU A 949 -7.51 -41.99 -12.46
N PRO A 950 -7.13 -43.29 -12.48
CA PRO A 950 -8.10 -44.37 -12.60
C PRO A 950 -8.99 -44.45 -11.34
N ARG A 951 -10.28 -44.70 -11.54
CA ARG A 951 -11.23 -45.00 -10.45
C ARG A 951 -10.79 -46.23 -9.66
N MET A 952 -10.97 -46.21 -8.35
CA MET A 952 -10.78 -47.38 -7.50
C MET A 952 -11.96 -48.34 -7.67
N THR A 953 -11.67 -49.59 -8.03
CA THR A 953 -12.70 -50.61 -8.30
C THR A 953 -13.12 -51.40 -7.05
N SER A 954 -12.35 -51.32 -5.97
CA SER A 954 -12.60 -52.01 -4.70
C SER A 954 -11.78 -51.38 -3.58
N PHE A 955 -12.24 -51.51 -2.33
CA PHE A 955 -11.51 -50.99 -1.15
C PHE A 955 -10.12 -51.58 -1.01
N GLY A 956 -9.91 -52.85 -1.34
CA GLY A 956 -8.58 -53.48 -1.28
C GLY A 956 -7.50 -52.89 -2.20
N LYS A 957 -7.86 -51.90 -3.04
CA LYS A 957 -6.90 -51.14 -3.87
C LYS A 957 -6.63 -49.74 -3.35
N VAL A 958 -7.35 -49.28 -2.31
CA VAL A 958 -7.20 -47.93 -1.77
C VAL A 958 -5.91 -47.85 -0.94
N SER A 959 -5.76 -48.71 0.07
CA SER A 959 -4.59 -48.75 0.94
C SER A 959 -3.86 -50.10 0.86
N ASP A 960 -2.57 -50.13 1.18
CA ASP A 960 -1.85 -51.39 1.48
C ASP A 960 -2.23 -51.94 2.87
N ASN A 961 -2.85 -51.12 3.73
CA ASN A 961 -3.32 -51.54 5.05
C ASN A 961 -4.70 -52.21 4.95
N PHE A 962 -4.75 -53.51 5.24
CA PHE A 962 -5.98 -54.30 5.23
C PHE A 962 -7.04 -53.77 6.19
N GLU A 963 -6.65 -53.31 7.38
CA GLU A 963 -7.58 -52.77 8.37
C GLU A 963 -8.21 -51.46 7.90
N THR A 964 -7.43 -50.55 7.32
CA THR A 964 -7.95 -49.32 6.70
C THR A 964 -8.99 -49.64 5.64
N ASN A 965 -8.71 -50.62 4.77
CA ASN A 965 -9.66 -51.03 3.72
C ASN A 965 -10.96 -51.62 4.30
N LEU A 966 -10.88 -52.39 5.41
CA LEU A 966 -12.06 -52.90 6.11
C LEU A 966 -12.89 -51.77 6.74
N LYS A 967 -12.24 -50.85 7.46
CA LYS A 967 -12.87 -49.68 8.08
C LYS A 967 -13.58 -48.80 7.04
N LEU A 968 -12.96 -48.59 5.89
CA LEU A 968 -13.59 -47.87 4.77
C LEU A 968 -14.82 -48.62 4.22
N CYS A 969 -14.72 -49.93 4.01
CA CYS A 969 -15.86 -50.75 3.58
C CYS A 969 -17.01 -50.65 4.59
N GLU A 970 -16.71 -50.73 5.90
CA GLU A 970 -17.70 -50.59 6.96
C GLU A 970 -18.36 -49.21 6.96
N ALA A 971 -17.57 -48.14 6.91
CA ALA A 971 -18.03 -46.76 6.96
C ALA A 971 -18.94 -46.41 5.78
N TYR A 972 -18.59 -46.87 4.57
CA TYR A 972 -19.29 -46.56 3.32
C TYR A 972 -20.11 -47.72 2.76
N GLN A 973 -20.49 -48.69 3.61
CA GLN A 973 -21.36 -49.83 3.25
C GLN A 973 -20.85 -50.63 2.04
N CYS A 974 -19.53 -50.68 1.89
CA CYS A 974 -18.82 -51.33 0.81
C CYS A 974 -19.16 -50.79 -0.59
N ASP A 975 -19.65 -49.56 -0.70
CA ASP A 975 -19.72 -48.80 -1.95
C ASP A 975 -18.55 -47.82 -2.08
N ILE A 976 -17.59 -48.17 -2.93
CA ILE A 976 -16.38 -47.37 -3.18
C ILE A 976 -16.68 -46.02 -3.85
N ASN A 977 -17.84 -45.86 -4.49
CA ASN A 977 -18.22 -44.59 -5.14
C ASN A 977 -18.90 -43.61 -4.18
N ASN A 978 -19.13 -44.01 -2.93
CA ASN A 978 -19.75 -43.15 -1.93
C ASN A 978 -18.76 -42.54 -0.93
N VAL A 979 -17.45 -42.73 -1.14
CA VAL A 979 -16.41 -42.27 -0.22
C VAL A 979 -16.24 -40.75 -0.32
N ASP A 980 -16.33 -40.05 0.81
CA ASP A 980 -16.01 -38.62 0.88
C ASP A 980 -14.54 -38.40 0.55
N VAL A 981 -14.24 -37.41 -0.31
CA VAL A 981 -12.87 -37.23 -0.83
C VAL A 981 -11.83 -37.03 0.28
N PHE A 982 -12.13 -36.30 1.36
CA PHE A 982 -11.22 -36.13 2.50
C PHE A 982 -10.82 -37.47 3.12
N THR A 983 -11.74 -38.43 3.20
CA THR A 983 -11.43 -39.77 3.71
C THR A 983 -10.62 -40.58 2.69
N GLY A 984 -11.08 -40.59 1.43
CA GLY A 984 -10.44 -41.40 0.39
C GLY A 984 -9.00 -40.96 0.11
N ILE A 985 -8.77 -39.65 0.01
CA ILE A 985 -7.47 -39.06 -0.33
C ILE A 985 -6.40 -39.32 0.74
N LEU A 986 -6.78 -39.38 2.02
CA LEU A 986 -5.88 -39.69 3.15
C LEU A 986 -5.63 -41.20 3.30
N ALA A 987 -6.53 -42.04 2.80
CA ALA A 987 -6.41 -43.49 2.92
C ALA A 987 -5.60 -44.14 1.78
N GLU A 988 -5.29 -43.38 0.72
CA GLU A 988 -4.54 -43.88 -0.42
C GLU A 988 -3.17 -44.43 -0.02
N LYS A 989 -2.78 -45.54 -0.65
CA LYS A 989 -1.40 -46.03 -0.61
C LYS A 989 -0.45 -44.93 -1.07
N HIS A 990 0.59 -44.68 -0.29
CA HIS A 990 1.61 -43.69 -0.62
C HIS A 990 2.44 -44.07 -1.85
N LEU A 991 2.78 -43.06 -2.65
CA LEU A 991 3.74 -43.18 -3.74
C LEU A 991 5.17 -43.39 -3.19
N PRO A 992 6.05 -44.09 -3.93
CA PRO A 992 7.45 -44.22 -3.53
C PRO A 992 8.12 -42.85 -3.31
N GLY A 993 8.74 -42.64 -2.15
CA GLY A 993 9.40 -41.37 -1.79
C GLY A 993 8.45 -40.22 -1.44
N SER A 994 7.16 -40.49 -1.26
CA SER A 994 6.13 -39.49 -0.95
C SER A 994 5.34 -39.91 0.28
N ILE A 995 4.90 -38.94 1.09
CA ILE A 995 3.99 -39.21 2.21
C ILE A 995 2.52 -39.24 1.78
N PHE A 996 2.28 -39.17 0.47
CA PHE A 996 0.98 -39.02 -0.15
C PHE A 996 0.72 -40.06 -1.23
N GLY A 997 -0.56 -40.42 -1.40
CA GLY A 997 -1.05 -41.17 -2.56
C GLY A 997 -1.15 -40.35 -3.85
N GLU A 998 -1.61 -41.00 -4.91
CA GLU A 998 -1.71 -40.43 -6.26
C GLU A 998 -2.58 -39.17 -6.31
N LEU A 999 -3.75 -39.18 -5.69
CA LEU A 999 -4.70 -38.07 -5.77
C LEU A 999 -4.20 -36.85 -5.01
N MET A 1000 -3.70 -37.03 -3.78
CA MET A 1000 -3.14 -35.92 -3.00
C MET A 1000 -1.96 -35.28 -3.74
N ASN A 1001 -1.04 -36.11 -4.26
CA ASN A 1001 0.10 -35.61 -5.02
C ASN A 1001 -0.33 -34.80 -6.25
N ALA A 1002 -1.31 -35.29 -7.01
CA ALA A 1002 -1.86 -34.60 -8.19
C ALA A 1002 -2.52 -33.24 -7.83
N VAL A 1003 -3.29 -33.17 -6.74
CA VAL A 1003 -3.94 -31.94 -6.29
C VAL A 1003 -2.91 -30.90 -5.84
N LEU A 1004 -1.94 -31.30 -5.01
CA LEU A 1004 -0.89 -30.40 -4.53
C LEU A 1004 0.00 -29.92 -5.68
N LEU A 1005 0.42 -30.82 -6.57
CA LEU A 1005 1.24 -30.48 -7.73
C LEU A 1005 0.54 -29.45 -8.62
N LYS A 1006 -0.76 -29.64 -8.90
CA LYS A 1006 -1.54 -28.70 -9.71
C LYS A 1006 -1.64 -27.32 -9.04
N GLN A 1007 -2.01 -27.27 -7.75
CA GLN A 1007 -2.19 -26.00 -7.03
C GLN A 1007 -0.87 -25.23 -6.88
N PHE A 1008 0.19 -25.87 -6.41
CA PHE A 1008 1.48 -25.20 -6.19
C PHE A 1008 2.16 -24.77 -7.48
N THR A 1009 1.98 -25.52 -8.58
CA THR A 1009 2.43 -25.07 -9.91
C THR A 1009 1.70 -23.81 -10.33
N ALA A 1010 0.37 -23.76 -10.16
CA ALA A 1010 -0.43 -22.58 -10.51
C ALA A 1010 -0.05 -21.36 -9.65
N LEU A 1011 0.16 -21.56 -8.35
CA LEU A 1011 0.63 -20.51 -7.43
C LEU A 1011 1.98 -19.94 -7.86
N ARG A 1012 2.94 -20.78 -8.24
CA ARG A 1012 4.29 -20.34 -8.63
C ARG A 1012 4.31 -19.67 -10.00
N ASP A 1013 3.71 -20.34 -10.97
CA ASP A 1013 3.78 -19.93 -12.37
C ASP A 1013 2.86 -18.73 -12.66
N GLY A 1014 1.77 -18.56 -11.90
CA GLY A 1014 0.84 -17.43 -11.99
C GLY A 1014 1.18 -16.24 -11.09
N ASP A 1015 2.35 -16.25 -10.43
CA ASP A 1015 2.81 -15.16 -9.57
C ASP A 1015 3.89 -14.33 -10.25
N ARG A 1016 3.58 -13.06 -10.56
CA ARG A 1016 4.50 -12.13 -11.22
C ARG A 1016 5.65 -11.71 -10.32
N PHE A 1017 5.45 -11.74 -9.00
CA PHE A 1017 6.45 -11.40 -8.00
C PHE A 1017 7.15 -12.64 -7.41
N TYR A 1018 7.03 -13.83 -8.04
CA TYR A 1018 7.90 -14.95 -7.71
C TYR A 1018 9.36 -14.52 -7.87
N PHE A 1019 10.21 -14.81 -6.87
CA PHE A 1019 11.52 -14.17 -6.75
C PHE A 1019 12.47 -14.41 -7.92
N GLU A 1020 12.32 -15.51 -8.66
CA GLU A 1020 13.12 -15.77 -9.87
C GLU A 1020 12.68 -14.93 -11.10
N ASN A 1021 11.54 -14.25 -11.00
CA ASN A 1021 10.97 -13.38 -12.03
C ASN A 1021 10.93 -11.89 -11.63
N ASP A 1022 11.01 -11.57 -10.33
CA ASP A 1022 10.93 -10.17 -9.86
C ASP A 1022 12.19 -9.38 -10.27
N PRO A 1023 12.06 -8.37 -11.15
CA PRO A 1023 13.20 -7.60 -11.67
C PRO A 1023 13.84 -6.68 -10.63
N ALA A 1024 13.22 -6.52 -9.45
CA ALA A 1024 13.75 -5.69 -8.39
C ALA A 1024 14.86 -6.38 -7.57
N PHE A 1025 15.00 -7.70 -7.69
CA PHE A 1025 16.10 -8.41 -7.05
C PHE A 1025 17.38 -8.34 -7.86
N THR A 1026 18.48 -8.11 -7.16
CA THR A 1026 19.82 -8.33 -7.71
C THR A 1026 20.14 -9.83 -7.80
N GLN A 1027 21.09 -10.22 -8.66
CA GLN A 1027 21.53 -11.61 -8.72
C GLN A 1027 22.12 -12.10 -7.38
N GLU A 1028 22.79 -11.21 -6.64
CA GLU A 1028 23.33 -11.51 -5.30
C GLU A 1028 22.20 -11.85 -4.32
N GLU A 1029 21.12 -11.07 -4.32
CA GLU A 1029 19.95 -11.35 -3.49
C GLU A 1029 19.28 -12.67 -3.87
N ILE A 1030 19.15 -12.97 -5.17
CA ILE A 1030 18.62 -14.27 -5.64
C ILE A 1030 19.48 -15.43 -5.11
N ASP A 1031 20.80 -15.29 -5.12
CA ASP A 1031 21.71 -16.32 -4.62
C ASP A 1031 21.61 -16.49 -3.09
N ILE A 1032 21.42 -15.38 -2.36
CA ILE A 1032 21.13 -15.41 -0.92
C ILE A 1032 19.79 -16.11 -0.65
N ILE A 1033 18.74 -15.78 -1.40
CA ILE A 1033 17.41 -16.38 -1.29
C ILE A 1033 17.50 -17.90 -1.49
N ARG A 1034 18.08 -18.35 -2.61
CA ARG A 1034 18.23 -19.77 -2.94
C ARG A 1034 19.00 -20.57 -1.90
N SER A 1035 19.95 -19.93 -1.23
CA SER A 1035 20.78 -20.58 -0.20
C SER A 1035 20.23 -20.45 1.23
N THR A 1036 19.13 -19.73 1.41
CA THR A 1036 18.45 -19.59 2.71
C THR A 1036 17.49 -20.75 2.91
N LYS A 1037 17.59 -21.38 4.07
CA LYS A 1037 16.82 -22.55 4.50
C LYS A 1037 16.02 -22.22 5.74
N MET A 1038 14.99 -22.99 6.04
CA MET A 1038 14.18 -22.78 7.25
C MET A 1038 15.03 -22.82 8.53
N GLY A 1039 16.01 -23.72 8.63
CA GLY A 1039 16.94 -23.75 9.77
C GLY A 1039 17.77 -22.47 9.91
N HIS A 1040 18.14 -21.81 8.81
CA HIS A 1040 18.80 -20.51 8.86
C HIS A 1040 17.90 -19.44 9.48
N ILE A 1041 16.61 -19.41 9.13
CA ILE A 1041 15.64 -18.46 9.71
C ILE A 1041 15.50 -18.70 11.22
N VAL A 1042 15.42 -19.97 11.65
CA VAL A 1042 15.39 -20.31 13.08
C VAL A 1042 16.65 -19.82 13.79
N LEU A 1043 17.84 -20.19 13.31
CA LEU A 1043 19.12 -19.88 13.96
C LEU A 1043 19.46 -18.38 14.02
N ARG A 1044 19.01 -17.60 13.02
CA ARG A 1044 19.20 -16.13 12.97
C ARG A 1044 18.33 -15.37 13.97
N ASN A 1045 17.21 -15.97 14.40
CA ASN A 1045 16.16 -15.27 15.16
C ASN A 1045 15.90 -15.89 16.54
N THR A 1046 16.78 -16.80 16.97
CA THR A 1046 16.70 -17.49 18.24
C THR A 1046 18.09 -17.72 18.86
N ASP A 1047 18.11 -17.90 20.18
CA ASP A 1047 19.32 -18.22 20.96
C ASP A 1047 19.54 -19.74 21.10
N ILE A 1048 18.96 -20.53 20.19
CA ILE A 1048 19.04 -21.99 20.23
C ILE A 1048 20.46 -22.45 19.87
N GLU A 1049 21.07 -23.30 20.71
CA GLU A 1049 22.45 -23.78 20.53
C GLU A 1049 22.55 -25.22 19.99
N CYS A 1050 21.47 -26.00 20.04
CA CYS A 1050 21.48 -27.44 19.76
C CYS A 1050 20.47 -27.91 18.72
N ILE A 1051 20.08 -27.04 17.79
CA ILE A 1051 19.50 -27.54 16.55
C ILE A 1051 20.64 -28.23 15.78
N PRO A 1052 20.58 -29.55 15.56
CA PRO A 1052 21.72 -30.32 15.07
C PRO A 1052 21.93 -30.19 13.55
N THR A 1053 21.05 -29.46 12.85
CA THR A 1053 21.02 -29.41 11.38
C THR A 1053 20.29 -28.16 10.85
N GLU A 1054 20.74 -27.64 9.69
CA GLU A 1054 20.02 -26.61 8.92
C GLU A 1054 18.65 -27.12 8.38
N ASP A 1055 18.41 -28.43 8.42
CA ASP A 1055 17.20 -29.10 7.95
C ASP A 1055 16.26 -29.46 9.11
N VAL A 1056 15.51 -28.45 9.55
CA VAL A 1056 14.57 -28.55 10.68
C VAL A 1056 13.36 -29.45 10.40
N PHE A 1057 13.15 -29.85 9.15
CA PHE A 1057 12.02 -30.68 8.75
C PHE A 1057 12.24 -32.18 8.99
N PHE A 1058 13.47 -32.61 9.26
CA PHE A 1058 13.76 -33.97 9.71
C PHE A 1058 13.92 -34.02 11.23
N TYR A 1059 13.32 -35.04 11.82
CA TYR A 1059 13.46 -35.32 13.24
C TYR A 1059 14.92 -35.65 13.53
N THR A 1060 15.49 -34.90 14.47
CA THR A 1060 16.81 -35.22 15.01
C THR A 1060 16.72 -35.27 16.53
N PRO A 1061 16.97 -36.43 17.16
CA PRO A 1061 16.98 -36.53 18.62
C PRO A 1061 18.10 -35.66 19.18
N ILE A 1062 17.75 -34.84 20.17
CA ILE A 1062 18.72 -34.11 20.98
C ILE A 1062 19.12 -35.05 22.13
N THR A 1063 20.30 -35.67 22.03
CA THR A 1063 20.91 -36.43 23.13
C THR A 1063 22.07 -35.64 23.73
N SER A 1064 22.18 -35.64 25.06
CA SER A 1064 23.26 -34.97 25.78
C SER A 1064 24.63 -35.66 25.63
N ASP A 1065 24.66 -36.88 25.08
CA ASP A 1065 25.87 -37.63 24.79
C ASP A 1065 25.73 -38.36 23.43
N GLU A 1066 26.73 -38.17 22.55
CA GLU A 1066 27.30 -39.10 21.55
C GLU A 1066 27.46 -38.63 20.09
N GLU A 1067 28.59 -39.12 19.55
CA GLU A 1067 29.23 -38.93 18.25
C GLU A 1067 28.27 -38.79 17.06
N VAL A 1068 28.47 -37.72 16.30
CA VAL A 1068 27.85 -37.50 14.98
C VAL A 1068 28.23 -38.67 14.07
N LEU A 1069 27.28 -39.56 13.78
CA LEU A 1069 27.42 -40.58 12.73
C LEU A 1069 27.62 -39.88 11.38
N VAL A 1070 28.85 -39.91 10.86
CA VAL A 1070 29.19 -39.27 9.58
C VAL A 1070 28.82 -40.22 8.42
N GLN A 1071 27.90 -39.79 7.54
CA GLN A 1071 27.67 -40.50 6.28
C GLN A 1071 28.91 -40.39 5.37
N HIS A 1072 29.24 -41.46 4.63
CA HIS A 1072 30.41 -41.51 3.74
C HIS A 1072 30.53 -40.25 2.87
N GLY A 1073 31.64 -39.53 3.03
CA GLY A 1073 31.98 -38.36 2.23
C GLY A 1073 31.28 -37.04 2.61
N GLN A 1074 30.34 -37.00 3.57
CA GLN A 1074 29.68 -35.75 3.99
C GLN A 1074 30.52 -34.99 5.03
N LEU A 1075 30.67 -33.67 4.86
CA LEU A 1075 31.30 -32.79 5.84
C LEU A 1075 30.28 -32.34 6.88
N ASN A 1076 30.54 -32.63 8.15
CA ASN A 1076 29.72 -32.14 9.27
C ASN A 1076 30.54 -31.14 10.11
N VAL A 1077 29.89 -30.13 10.69
CA VAL A 1077 30.57 -29.18 11.60
C VAL A 1077 29.78 -29.01 12.88
N PHE A 1078 30.45 -29.17 14.02
CA PHE A 1078 29.82 -29.03 15.33
C PHE A 1078 30.72 -28.28 16.34
N PRO A 1079 30.20 -27.31 17.11
CA PRO A 1079 28.86 -26.74 17.00
C PRO A 1079 28.73 -25.87 15.73
N ASN A 1080 27.53 -25.80 15.16
CA ASN A 1080 27.13 -24.86 14.12
C ASN A 1080 25.71 -24.36 14.46
N PRO A 1081 25.55 -23.13 14.99
CA PRO A 1081 26.52 -22.04 14.99
C PRO A 1081 27.77 -22.28 15.85
N SER A 1082 28.90 -21.75 15.39
CA SER A 1082 30.18 -21.75 16.09
C SER A 1082 30.33 -20.51 16.95
N TYR A 1083 30.62 -20.70 18.24
CA TYR A 1083 30.93 -19.62 19.19
C TYR A 1083 32.43 -19.31 19.28
N GLY A 1084 33.24 -19.82 18.35
CA GLY A 1084 34.70 -19.73 18.48
C GLY A 1084 35.41 -20.88 17.82
N VAL A 1085 35.13 -22.09 18.27
CA VAL A 1085 35.82 -23.30 17.85
C VAL A 1085 34.78 -24.33 17.47
N SER A 1086 34.95 -24.96 16.32
CA SER A 1086 34.14 -26.09 15.87
C SER A 1086 35.03 -27.26 15.46
N GLN A 1087 34.44 -28.45 15.36
CA GLN A 1087 35.04 -29.63 14.78
C GLN A 1087 34.40 -29.91 13.43
N VAL A 1088 35.22 -30.11 12.42
CA VAL A 1088 34.82 -30.59 11.11
C VAL A 1088 35.04 -32.09 11.06
N SER A 1089 33.95 -32.85 10.96
CA SER A 1089 33.95 -34.30 10.91
C SER A 1089 33.69 -34.79 9.48
N VAL A 1090 34.48 -35.76 9.01
CA VAL A 1090 34.32 -36.37 7.68
C VAL A 1090 34.74 -37.83 7.69
N ASN A 1091 33.93 -38.72 7.09
CA ASN A 1091 34.33 -40.09 6.82
C ASN A 1091 34.95 -40.17 5.41
N TYR A 1092 36.23 -40.54 5.34
CA TYR A 1092 37.05 -40.43 4.13
C TYR A 1092 37.52 -41.81 3.63
N PRO A 1093 37.49 -42.08 2.30
CA PRO A 1093 37.71 -43.43 1.77
C PRO A 1093 39.17 -43.91 1.73
N TYR A 1094 40.17 -43.04 1.93
CA TYR A 1094 41.59 -43.38 1.93
C TYR A 1094 42.42 -42.29 2.63
N ALA A 1095 43.65 -42.58 3.02
CA ALA A 1095 44.51 -41.58 3.66
C ALA A 1095 45.13 -40.62 2.62
N GLU A 1096 45.02 -39.30 2.83
CA GLU A 1096 45.66 -38.28 1.99
C GLU A 1096 45.91 -36.96 2.72
N ASN A 1097 46.64 -36.02 2.09
CA ASN A 1097 46.70 -34.63 2.54
C ASN A 1097 45.64 -33.82 1.77
N ALA A 1098 44.84 -33.05 2.51
CA ALA A 1098 43.80 -32.18 1.99
C ALA A 1098 43.96 -30.76 2.54
N SER A 1099 43.10 -29.85 2.07
CA SER A 1099 43.02 -28.48 2.59
C SER A 1099 41.61 -28.16 3.05
N LEU A 1100 41.48 -27.60 4.25
CA LEU A 1100 40.24 -27.09 4.81
C LEU A 1100 40.24 -25.57 4.69
N LYS A 1101 39.45 -25.03 3.77
CA LYS A 1101 39.39 -23.61 3.42
C LYS A 1101 38.11 -22.99 3.95
N VAL A 1102 38.19 -21.81 4.54
CA VAL A 1102 37.03 -21.06 5.02
C VAL A 1102 36.87 -19.82 4.15
N PHE A 1103 35.66 -19.60 3.64
CA PHE A 1103 35.31 -18.44 2.83
C PHE A 1103 34.24 -17.61 3.54
N ASN A 1104 34.37 -16.28 3.51
CA ASN A 1104 33.27 -15.40 3.93
C ASN A 1104 32.15 -15.36 2.88
N THR A 1105 31.07 -14.66 3.20
CA THR A 1105 29.92 -14.48 2.29
C THR A 1105 30.27 -13.80 0.95
N LEU A 1106 31.39 -13.09 0.87
CA LEU A 1106 31.89 -12.46 -0.36
C LEU A 1106 32.75 -13.41 -1.23
N GLY A 1107 32.83 -14.69 -0.86
CA GLY A 1107 33.66 -15.69 -1.55
C GLY A 1107 35.16 -15.47 -1.36
N GLN A 1108 35.56 -14.62 -0.41
CA GLN A 1108 36.96 -14.41 -0.07
C GLN A 1108 37.40 -15.47 0.93
N MET A 1109 38.53 -16.12 0.65
CA MET A 1109 39.14 -17.08 1.58
C MET A 1109 39.68 -16.33 2.80
N VAL A 1110 39.08 -16.59 3.96
CA VAL A 1110 39.48 -16.00 5.24
C VAL A 1110 40.39 -16.94 6.05
N GLU A 1111 40.36 -18.24 5.77
CA GLU A 1111 41.21 -19.23 6.41
C GLU A 1111 41.56 -20.38 5.46
N ASN A 1112 42.74 -21.00 5.65
CA ASN A 1112 43.17 -22.17 4.89
C ASN A 1112 44.10 -23.04 5.75
N LEU A 1113 43.62 -24.22 6.14
CA LEU A 1113 44.30 -25.16 7.00
C LEU A 1113 44.72 -26.40 6.20
N ALA A 1114 45.99 -26.77 6.23
CA ALA A 1114 46.44 -28.05 5.71
C ALA A 1114 46.07 -29.17 6.69
N VAL A 1115 45.40 -30.22 6.21
CA VAL A 1115 44.93 -31.34 7.05
C VAL A 1115 45.39 -32.67 6.48
N SER A 1116 45.73 -33.62 7.35
CA SER A 1116 46.01 -35.00 6.96
C SER A 1116 44.82 -35.86 7.34
N LEU A 1117 44.21 -36.50 6.35
CA LEU A 1117 43.07 -37.39 6.49
C LEU A 1117 43.53 -38.84 6.50
N TYR A 1118 42.85 -39.68 7.27
CA TYR A 1118 43.01 -41.12 7.34
C TYR A 1118 41.78 -41.82 6.71
N GLU A 1119 41.95 -43.07 6.31
CA GLU A 1119 40.81 -43.92 5.92
C GLU A 1119 39.87 -44.12 7.12
N GLY A 1120 38.58 -43.80 6.96
CA GLY A 1120 37.57 -43.80 8.03
C GLY A 1120 37.25 -42.40 8.55
N ASP A 1121 36.85 -42.30 9.82
CA ASP A 1121 36.40 -41.04 10.42
C ASP A 1121 37.57 -40.11 10.78
N ASN A 1122 37.42 -38.84 10.41
CA ASN A 1122 38.38 -37.78 10.68
C ASN A 1122 37.67 -36.63 11.39
N ASN A 1123 38.31 -36.07 12.42
CA ASN A 1123 37.85 -34.88 13.13
C ASN A 1123 38.94 -33.80 13.08
N VAL A 1124 38.65 -32.70 12.40
CA VAL A 1124 39.56 -31.56 12.23
C VAL A 1124 39.05 -30.38 13.05
N ARG A 1125 39.89 -29.82 13.92
CA ARG A 1125 39.54 -28.60 14.67
C ARG A 1125 39.58 -27.38 13.74
N LEU A 1126 38.53 -26.56 13.79
CA LEU A 1126 38.39 -25.30 13.09
C LEU A 1126 38.24 -24.15 14.10
N ASP A 1127 39.08 -23.12 14.01
CA ASP A 1127 39.13 -22.00 14.97
C ASP A 1127 38.75 -20.68 14.30
N LEU A 1128 37.52 -20.24 14.58
CA LEU A 1128 36.91 -19.05 14.00
C LEU A 1128 36.89 -17.87 14.99
N GLN A 1129 37.59 -17.92 16.12
CA GLN A 1129 37.49 -16.90 17.18
C GLN A 1129 37.79 -15.46 16.71
N ASN A 1130 38.62 -15.31 15.67
CA ASN A 1130 39.03 -14.00 15.15
C ASN A 1130 38.20 -13.51 13.96
N LEU A 1131 37.15 -14.26 13.56
CA LEU A 1131 36.28 -13.91 12.46
C LEU A 1131 35.01 -13.21 12.99
N PRO A 1132 34.50 -12.16 12.30
CA PRO A 1132 33.23 -11.52 12.64
C PRO A 1132 32.05 -12.50 12.60
N ASP A 1133 31.00 -12.20 13.36
CA ASP A 1133 29.74 -12.95 13.30
C ASP A 1133 29.17 -12.92 11.88
N GLY A 1134 28.70 -14.06 11.40
CA GLY A 1134 28.23 -14.20 10.02
C GLY A 1134 28.42 -15.59 9.44
N PHE A 1135 27.97 -15.78 8.20
CA PHE A 1135 28.10 -17.05 7.51
C PHE A 1135 29.47 -17.22 6.87
N TYR A 1136 29.99 -18.43 6.98
CA TYR A 1136 31.20 -18.86 6.31
C TYR A 1136 30.94 -20.18 5.60
N THR A 1137 31.65 -20.42 4.50
CA THR A 1137 31.66 -21.71 3.82
C THR A 1137 32.97 -22.39 4.10
N VAL A 1138 32.92 -23.55 4.73
CA VAL A 1138 34.07 -24.42 4.97
C VAL A 1138 34.13 -25.46 3.86
N ILE A 1139 35.24 -25.52 3.13
CA ILE A 1139 35.47 -26.44 2.02
C ILE A 1139 36.64 -27.35 2.37
N LEU A 1140 36.42 -28.65 2.40
CA LEU A 1140 37.49 -29.65 2.39
C LEU A 1140 37.79 -30.03 0.93
N GLU A 1141 39.01 -29.77 0.50
CA GLU A 1141 39.50 -30.05 -0.85
C GLU A 1141 40.66 -31.05 -0.75
N GLY A 1142 40.37 -32.30 -1.13
CA GLY A 1142 41.32 -33.40 -1.32
C GLY A 1142 41.52 -33.72 -2.80
N SER A 1143 42.29 -34.76 -3.13
CA SER A 1143 42.67 -35.06 -4.52
C SER A 1143 41.55 -35.66 -5.38
N GLU A 1144 40.57 -36.35 -4.78
CA GLU A 1144 39.39 -36.87 -5.51
C GLU A 1144 38.04 -36.52 -4.88
N LEU A 1145 38.01 -35.86 -3.70
CA LEU A 1145 36.79 -35.37 -3.07
C LEU A 1145 36.92 -33.87 -2.73
N THR A 1146 35.95 -33.08 -3.19
CA THR A 1146 35.74 -31.70 -2.70
C THR A 1146 34.36 -31.63 -2.10
N ASN A 1147 34.27 -31.29 -0.82
CA ASN A 1147 32.99 -31.12 -0.14
C ASN A 1147 32.97 -29.84 0.69
N SER A 1148 31.80 -29.25 0.85
CA SER A 1148 31.63 -27.98 1.54
C SER A 1148 30.45 -28.02 2.50
N VAL A 1149 30.56 -27.26 3.59
CA VAL A 1149 29.53 -27.09 4.59
C VAL A 1149 29.53 -25.63 5.04
N LYS A 1150 28.34 -25.05 5.20
CA LYS A 1150 28.23 -23.70 5.74
C LYS A 1150 28.32 -23.75 7.26
N ILE A 1151 28.92 -22.72 7.84
CA ILE A 1151 28.98 -22.52 9.27
C ILE A 1151 28.56 -21.09 9.59
N LEU A 1152 27.66 -20.94 10.55
CA LEU A 1152 27.30 -19.65 11.12
C LEU A 1152 28.25 -19.38 12.29
N LYS A 1153 29.01 -18.29 12.25
CA LYS A 1153 29.77 -17.77 13.38
C LYS A 1153 28.86 -16.85 14.20
N LYS A 1154 28.70 -17.15 15.49
CA LYS A 1154 28.06 -16.31 16.49
C LYS A 1154 29.10 -15.77 17.48
#